data_AF-D3VJA0-F1
#
_entry.id   AF-D3VJA0-F1
#
_cell.length_a   1.000
_cell.length_b   1.000
_cell.length_c   1.000
_cell.angle_alpha   90.00
_cell.angle_beta   90.00
_cell.angle_gamma   90.00
#
_symmetry.space_group_name_H-M   'P 1'
#
loop_
_entity.id
_entity.type
_entity.pdbx_description
1 polymer ?
#
loop_
_entity_poly.entity_id
_entity_poly.type
_entity_poly.pdbx_seq_one_letter_code
_entity_poly.pdbx_strand_id
1 'polypeptide(L)'
;MARIPDAELQHLKAAVPLVTIIEQQGRQWFKRGKDMTVLCPFHQEQTPSMVITPSKNLYHCFGCGAGGSVLDWVMKTEGLSLRHAVERLRAVLGNNPSGEPLVAPAELAGEAVGQQALLSRVVEFYHHTLLQAPEAQDYLAKRRLNHPELVAQFKLGFANRTLGYRLPPKKVKAGAEIRRRLQAAGVLRENGHEHLRGSLVIPVIDHQGQVHELYGRKISNDLSRGTAKHLYLPGQHAGVWNAAALSASKTLILCESLIDALSFWVSGHRNVTAAYGVNGVTDDHWQAFEQHGIQQILIAFDNDNAGNDAAVKLAAALTAKGIAPLRVEFPPDRDANSYLCQVAEPETAFSLLIEGAVPMQAASEIDGAAGAEKPSQTVTTAPVLFSPLAAEVAALPSAPPPVPGVVWETNAAGELLISLGSLRWYLRGLSGVKAGAVALKLNAQVTDTQSGVMFVDSLDLLSARSRQGYARLAAAELGLADGELRRALGQVLLAIEQWQQQGESTTAASPELNEAERAAALALLQDPNLTARITADLAACGVVGESTNLLAGYLAAVSRKLSKPLAVLIQSSSAAGKSSLMEAVLSLIPEEERIQYSAMTGQSLFYLGETNLQHKILAIAEEEGVRQAAYALKLLQSDGELTMASTGKDETTGNLVTKSYTVKGPVMLMLTTTAIDVDEELLNRCLVLTVNESREQTEAIHAVQRHKQTLEGLLAENERDYLTALHQNAQRLLKPLNVVNPYAAQLTFMSDKTRTRRDHMKYLTLIQSIALLHQYQREIKTAEHRGRRLEYLEVTKDDIRLANRLAHEILGRTLDEMPPQTRKLLLLIRQMVHDMVASGQQTMREMRFTRRDIRAFTHWSDNQLKVHCQRLADMEYLLIHGGSRGHLLQYELLWDGEAADHAHLCGLIEPEAAADKPAT
;
A
#
# COMPACT_ATOMS: atom_id res chain seq x y z
N MET A 1 11.75 -48.52 20.92
CA MET A 1 12.38 -47.19 21.02
C MET A 1 11.51 -46.18 20.29
N ALA A 2 11.28 -45.00 20.87
CA ALA A 2 10.45 -43.98 20.24
C ALA A 2 11.10 -43.49 18.94
N ARG A 3 10.36 -43.54 17.83
CA ARG A 3 10.80 -43.04 16.53
C ARG A 3 10.83 -41.51 16.59
N ILE A 4 11.97 -40.91 16.28
CA ILE A 4 12.08 -39.45 16.15
C ILE A 4 11.18 -39.05 14.95
N PRO A 5 10.22 -38.12 15.12
CA PRO A 5 9.31 -37.74 14.04
C PRO A 5 10.06 -37.19 12.83
N ASP A 6 9.66 -37.58 11.62
CA ASP A 6 10.30 -37.13 10.38
C ASP A 6 10.23 -35.59 10.23
N ALA A 7 9.17 -34.97 10.75
CA ALA A 7 9.02 -33.50 10.81
C ALA A 7 10.09 -32.83 11.71
N GLU A 8 10.46 -33.47 12.82
CA GLU A 8 11.53 -32.96 13.69
C GLU A 8 12.89 -33.06 13.00
N LEU A 9 13.14 -34.16 12.29
CA LEU A 9 14.36 -34.32 11.50
C LEU A 9 14.43 -33.28 10.37
N GLN A 10 13.32 -32.99 9.69
CA GLN A 10 13.27 -31.94 8.67
C GLN A 10 13.49 -30.55 9.25
N HIS A 11 12.87 -30.24 10.40
CA HIS A 11 13.07 -28.97 11.08
C HIS A 11 14.54 -28.76 11.47
N LEU A 12 15.19 -29.74 12.10
CA LEU A 12 16.61 -29.64 12.48
C LEU A 12 17.53 -29.49 11.25
N LYS A 13 17.17 -30.13 10.13
CA LYS A 13 17.90 -30.00 8.86
C LYS A 13 17.80 -28.61 8.24
N ALA A 14 16.68 -27.90 8.45
CA ALA A 14 16.45 -26.56 7.93
C ALA A 14 16.95 -25.46 8.89
N ALA A 15 16.69 -25.63 10.19
CA ALA A 15 16.88 -24.58 11.20
C ALA A 15 18.32 -24.43 11.69
N VAL A 16 19.13 -25.50 11.70
CA VAL A 16 20.53 -25.42 12.16
C VAL A 16 21.44 -25.11 10.96
N PRO A 17 22.08 -23.92 10.90
CA PRO A 17 22.97 -23.60 9.79
C PRO A 17 24.21 -24.49 9.81
N LEU A 18 24.45 -25.23 8.73
CA LEU A 18 25.60 -26.11 8.57
C LEU A 18 26.93 -25.35 8.67
N VAL A 19 26.95 -24.11 8.18
CA VAL A 19 28.13 -23.22 8.27
C VAL A 19 28.53 -23.01 9.72
N THR A 20 27.57 -22.77 10.63
CA THR A 20 27.84 -22.59 12.06
C THR A 20 28.43 -23.84 12.71
N ILE A 21 27.97 -25.04 12.32
CA ILE A 21 28.54 -26.30 12.81
C ILE A 21 29.99 -26.47 12.34
N ILE A 22 30.28 -26.14 11.08
CA ILE A 22 31.62 -26.23 10.49
C ILE A 22 32.59 -25.29 11.21
N GLU A 23 32.15 -24.07 11.52
CA GLU A 23 32.92 -23.07 12.28
C GLU A 23 33.17 -23.52 13.73
N GLN A 24 32.15 -24.07 14.42
CA GLN A 24 32.30 -24.66 15.75
C GLN A 24 33.31 -25.83 15.78
N GLN A 25 33.37 -26.61 14.69
CA GLN A 25 34.34 -27.68 14.52
C GLN A 25 35.75 -27.17 14.15
N GLY A 26 35.96 -25.84 14.09
CA GLY A 26 37.26 -25.22 13.83
C GLY A 26 37.78 -25.43 12.40
N ARG A 27 36.89 -25.73 11.44
CA ARG A 27 37.30 -26.04 10.06
C ARG A 27 37.49 -24.77 9.27
N GLN A 28 38.66 -24.63 8.66
CA GLN A 28 38.94 -23.53 7.74
C GLN A 28 38.11 -23.67 6.46
N TRP A 29 37.51 -22.55 6.05
CA TRP A 29 36.69 -22.46 4.85
C TRP A 29 37.14 -21.32 3.95
N PHE A 30 36.91 -21.49 2.66
CA PHE A 30 37.22 -20.49 1.63
C PHE A 30 35.95 -20.14 0.86
N LYS A 31 35.73 -18.86 0.55
CA LYS A 31 34.57 -18.40 -0.20
C LYS A 31 34.77 -18.64 -1.69
N ARG A 32 33.80 -19.24 -2.38
CA ARG A 32 33.81 -19.46 -3.83
C ARG A 32 32.47 -19.05 -4.43
N GLY A 33 32.36 -17.77 -4.79
CA GLY A 33 31.11 -17.18 -5.28
C GLY A 33 30.02 -17.16 -4.19
N LYS A 34 28.91 -17.85 -4.44
CA LYS A 34 27.77 -17.98 -3.50
C LYS A 34 27.92 -19.18 -2.54
N ASP A 35 28.89 -20.05 -2.80
CA ASP A 35 29.16 -21.25 -2.01
C ASP A 35 30.45 -21.11 -1.19
N MET A 36 30.67 -22.05 -0.28
CA MET A 36 31.87 -22.15 0.56
C MET A 36 32.54 -23.49 0.32
N THR A 37 33.88 -23.53 0.38
CA THR A 37 34.65 -24.77 0.23
C THR A 37 35.49 -25.06 1.47
N VAL A 38 35.48 -26.31 1.92
CA VAL A 38 36.29 -26.82 3.04
C VAL A 38 37.09 -28.04 2.63
N LEU A 39 38.14 -28.37 3.38
CA LEU A 39 38.78 -29.68 3.27
C LEU A 39 37.79 -30.75 3.73
N CYS A 40 37.63 -31.79 2.93
CA CYS A 40 36.70 -32.87 3.19
C CYS A 40 37.11 -33.63 4.47
N PRO A 41 36.22 -33.75 5.47
CA PRO A 41 36.50 -34.53 6.67
C PRO A 41 36.44 -36.04 6.46
N PHE A 42 35.89 -36.49 5.32
CA PHE A 42 35.61 -37.91 5.06
C PHE A 42 36.71 -38.64 4.27
N HIS A 43 37.67 -37.91 3.69
CA HIS A 43 38.80 -38.48 2.97
C HIS A 43 39.99 -37.52 3.00
N GLN A 44 41.19 -38.05 2.78
CA GLN A 44 42.41 -37.28 2.90
C GLN A 44 42.71 -36.54 1.59
N GLU A 45 42.77 -35.21 1.65
CA GLU A 45 43.05 -34.34 0.51
C GLU A 45 43.87 -33.11 0.93
N GLN A 46 44.59 -32.52 -0.03
CA GLN A 46 45.36 -31.28 0.17
C GLN A 46 44.65 -30.05 -0.43
N THR A 47 43.59 -30.27 -1.21
CA THR A 47 42.86 -29.21 -1.92
C THR A 47 41.39 -29.29 -1.52
N PRO A 48 40.75 -28.20 -1.06
CA PRO A 48 39.35 -28.23 -0.63
C PRO A 48 38.39 -28.70 -1.73
N SER A 49 37.77 -29.88 -1.57
CA SER A 49 36.78 -30.42 -2.52
C SER A 49 35.36 -30.49 -1.96
N MET A 50 35.16 -30.18 -0.68
CA MET A 50 33.85 -30.16 -0.04
C MET A 50 33.17 -28.82 -0.23
N VAL A 51 32.13 -28.77 -1.06
CA VAL A 51 31.31 -27.59 -1.30
C VAL A 51 30.14 -27.57 -0.32
N ILE A 52 29.96 -26.44 0.36
CA ILE A 52 28.84 -26.10 1.22
C ILE A 52 28.02 -25.04 0.50
N THR A 53 26.72 -25.25 0.36
CA THR A 53 25.80 -24.28 -0.24
C THR A 53 24.90 -23.70 0.85
N PRO A 54 25.23 -22.50 1.40
CA PRO A 54 24.50 -21.94 2.53
C PRO A 54 23.00 -21.73 2.25
N SER A 55 22.65 -21.34 1.02
CA SER A 55 21.25 -21.13 0.60
C SER A 55 20.38 -22.39 0.63
N LYS A 56 20.99 -23.58 0.57
CA LYS A 56 20.29 -24.88 0.60
C LYS A 56 20.53 -25.64 1.91
N ASN A 57 21.45 -25.19 2.74
CA ASN A 57 21.92 -25.87 3.96
C ASN A 57 22.40 -27.32 3.74
N LEU A 58 23.06 -27.58 2.60
CA LEU A 58 23.56 -28.89 2.18
C LEU A 58 25.07 -28.86 1.90
N TYR A 59 25.71 -30.03 1.95
CA TYR A 59 27.08 -30.23 1.51
C TYR A 59 27.20 -31.28 0.40
N HIS A 60 28.25 -31.15 -0.42
CA HIS A 60 28.67 -32.15 -1.40
C HIS A 60 30.18 -32.11 -1.63
N CYS A 61 30.85 -33.26 -1.53
CA CYS A 61 32.27 -33.41 -1.81
C CYS A 61 32.50 -33.95 -3.22
N PHE A 62 33.29 -33.22 -4.01
CA PHE A 62 33.66 -33.64 -5.36
C PHE A 62 34.80 -34.66 -5.41
N GLY A 63 35.56 -34.84 -4.31
CA GLY A 63 36.60 -35.88 -4.21
C GLY A 63 36.03 -37.26 -3.89
N CYS A 64 35.24 -37.39 -2.82
CA CYS A 64 34.72 -38.68 -2.34
C CYS A 64 33.22 -38.92 -2.58
N GLY A 65 32.49 -37.96 -3.16
CA GLY A 65 31.06 -38.08 -3.45
C GLY A 65 30.13 -37.99 -2.23
N ALA A 66 30.66 -37.74 -1.04
CA ALA A 66 29.84 -37.59 0.16
C ALA A 66 28.97 -36.32 0.08
N GLY A 67 27.66 -36.46 0.25
CA GLY A 67 26.71 -35.35 0.33
C GLY A 67 25.64 -35.58 1.40
N GLY A 68 25.01 -34.51 1.86
CA GLY A 68 23.97 -34.59 2.89
C GLY A 68 23.57 -33.27 3.52
N SER A 69 22.71 -33.37 4.53
CA SER A 69 22.24 -32.27 5.37
C SER A 69 23.15 -32.06 6.59
N VAL A 70 22.87 -31.03 7.38
CA VAL A 70 23.56 -30.78 8.67
C VAL A 70 23.49 -31.96 9.64
N LEU A 71 22.41 -32.74 9.60
CA LEU A 71 22.26 -33.97 10.39
C LEU A 71 23.24 -35.06 9.94
N ASP A 72 23.35 -35.27 8.62
CA ASP A 72 24.26 -36.26 8.05
C ASP A 72 25.72 -35.86 8.30
N TRP A 73 26.00 -34.55 8.27
CA TRP A 73 27.31 -34.00 8.59
C TRP A 73 27.72 -34.30 10.03
N VAL A 74 26.88 -33.97 11.01
CA VAL A 74 27.17 -34.20 12.44
C VAL A 74 27.29 -35.68 12.74
N MET A 75 26.40 -36.52 12.19
CA MET A 75 26.49 -37.98 12.38
C MET A 75 27.83 -38.54 11.88
N LYS A 76 28.32 -38.10 10.71
CA LYS A 76 29.56 -38.61 10.12
C LYS A 76 30.83 -37.98 10.71
N THR A 77 30.82 -36.69 11.02
CA THR A 77 32.01 -35.98 11.53
C THR A 77 32.24 -36.20 13.03
N GLU A 78 31.18 -36.44 13.80
CA GLU A 78 31.26 -36.63 15.26
C GLU A 78 30.98 -38.09 15.67
N GLY A 79 30.72 -38.99 14.72
CA GLY A 79 30.46 -40.42 15.01
C GLY A 79 29.19 -40.66 15.82
N LEU A 80 28.21 -39.76 15.73
CA LEU A 80 27.01 -39.79 16.55
C LEU A 80 25.90 -40.66 15.95
N SER A 81 25.20 -41.40 16.83
CA SER A 81 23.93 -42.04 16.47
C SER A 81 22.88 -40.96 16.11
N LEU A 82 21.87 -41.32 15.32
CA LEU A 82 20.78 -40.39 14.94
C LEU A 82 20.20 -39.65 16.15
N ARG A 83 20.02 -40.35 17.27
CA ARG A 83 19.52 -39.77 18.52
C ARG A 83 20.48 -38.72 19.10
N HIS A 84 21.76 -39.05 19.23
CA HIS A 84 22.74 -38.12 19.78
C HIS A 84 23.03 -36.95 18.83
N ALA A 85 22.95 -37.17 17.52
CA ALA A 85 23.05 -36.09 16.53
C ALA A 85 21.87 -35.12 16.63
N VAL A 86 20.65 -35.62 16.85
CA VAL A 86 19.47 -34.79 17.12
C VAL A 86 19.64 -34.00 18.43
N GLU A 87 20.11 -34.63 19.50
CA GLU A 87 20.39 -33.95 20.77
C GLU A 87 21.47 -32.86 20.63
N ARG A 88 22.55 -33.15 19.89
CA ARG A 88 23.64 -32.21 19.57
C ARG A 88 23.15 -31.01 18.75
N LEU A 89 22.31 -31.23 17.74
CA LEU A 89 21.74 -30.17 16.91
C LEU A 89 20.73 -29.32 17.66
N ARG A 90 19.92 -29.92 18.55
CA ARG A 90 19.01 -29.17 19.45
C ARG A 90 19.78 -28.17 20.32
N ALA A 91 20.97 -28.54 20.82
CA ALA A 91 21.79 -27.67 21.66
C ALA A 91 22.34 -26.43 20.92
N VAL A 92 22.43 -26.47 19.59
CA VAL A 92 22.97 -25.36 18.77
C VAL A 92 21.95 -24.26 18.54
N LEU A 93 20.65 -24.56 18.59
CA LEU A 93 19.57 -23.58 18.44
C LEU A 93 19.36 -22.70 19.68
N GLY A 94 20.20 -22.82 20.71
CA GLY A 94 20.00 -22.17 22.01
C GLY A 94 18.94 -22.87 22.86
N ASN A 95 18.57 -22.25 23.99
CA ASN A 95 17.61 -22.80 24.94
C ASN A 95 16.28 -23.11 24.25
N ASN A 96 16.05 -24.41 24.05
CA ASN A 96 14.81 -24.93 23.56
C ASN A 96 13.85 -25.04 24.76
N PRO A 97 12.77 -24.25 24.86
CA PRO A 97 11.74 -24.47 25.88
C PRO A 97 11.09 -25.86 25.77
N SER A 98 11.37 -26.59 24.67
CA SER A 98 11.08 -28.01 24.52
C SER A 98 12.16 -28.97 25.08
N GLY A 99 13.09 -28.51 25.91
CA GLY A 99 13.98 -29.36 26.72
C GLY A 99 13.52 -29.52 28.18
N GLU A 100 12.76 -28.56 28.70
CA GLU A 100 12.36 -28.53 30.09
C GLU A 100 10.99 -29.21 30.30
N PRO A 101 10.77 -29.91 31.43
CA PRO A 101 9.42 -30.26 31.86
C PRO A 101 8.60 -28.97 31.99
N LEU A 102 7.33 -28.99 31.53
CA LEU A 102 6.46 -27.80 31.53
C LEU A 102 6.45 -27.08 32.89
N VAL A 103 6.54 -27.81 34.00
CA VAL A 103 6.60 -27.26 35.35
C VAL A 103 7.41 -28.23 36.22
N ALA A 104 8.29 -27.73 37.10
CA ALA A 104 8.93 -28.58 38.11
C ALA A 104 7.89 -29.00 39.18
N PRO A 105 7.91 -30.22 39.75
CA PRO A 105 6.90 -30.65 40.73
C PRO A 105 6.72 -29.69 41.93
N ALA A 106 7.76 -28.92 42.27
CA ALA A 106 7.75 -27.91 43.33
C ALA A 106 6.91 -26.65 42.98
N GLU A 107 6.78 -26.30 41.70
CA GLU A 107 6.00 -25.16 41.20
C GLU A 107 4.48 -25.46 41.14
N LEU A 108 4.07 -26.70 41.41
CA LEU A 108 2.66 -27.11 41.53
C LEU A 108 2.08 -26.89 42.95
N ALA A 109 2.77 -26.14 43.81
CA ALA A 109 2.32 -25.81 45.16
C ALA A 109 1.04 -24.97 45.12
N GLY A 110 0.00 -25.41 45.83
CA GLY A 110 -1.34 -24.80 45.77
C GLY A 110 -2.12 -25.20 44.51
N GLU A 111 -3.43 -25.38 44.65
CA GLU A 111 -4.28 -25.85 43.55
C GLU A 111 -4.44 -24.77 42.47
N ALA A 112 -4.85 -23.56 42.85
CA ALA A 112 -5.04 -22.43 41.93
C ALA A 112 -3.73 -21.88 41.33
N VAL A 113 -2.72 -21.61 42.17
CA VAL A 113 -1.41 -21.07 41.72
C VAL A 113 -0.72 -22.03 40.75
N GLY A 114 -0.68 -23.32 41.09
CA GLY A 114 -0.08 -24.31 40.21
C GLY A 114 -0.90 -24.58 38.93
N GLN A 115 -2.22 -24.36 38.94
CA GLN A 115 -3.04 -24.43 37.72
C GLN A 115 -2.73 -23.27 36.77
N GLN A 116 -2.57 -22.05 37.27
CA GLN A 116 -2.23 -20.88 36.46
C GLN A 116 -0.82 -20.97 35.89
N ALA A 117 0.18 -21.36 36.70
CA ALA A 117 1.53 -21.61 36.21
C ALA A 117 1.55 -22.64 35.05
N LEU A 118 0.74 -23.68 35.18
CA LEU A 118 0.60 -24.72 34.16
C LEU A 118 -0.09 -24.21 32.89
N LEU A 119 -1.14 -23.39 33.00
CA LEU A 119 -1.79 -22.76 31.86
C LEU A 119 -0.86 -21.80 31.11
N SER A 120 -0.11 -20.97 31.83
CA SER A 120 0.89 -20.07 31.23
C SER A 120 1.93 -20.85 30.43
N ARG A 121 2.40 -21.99 30.94
CA ARG A 121 3.34 -22.83 30.18
C ARG A 121 2.72 -23.52 28.98
N VAL A 122 1.42 -23.88 29.05
CA VAL A 122 0.68 -24.38 27.88
C VAL A 122 0.58 -23.30 26.80
N VAL A 123 0.31 -22.05 27.19
CA VAL A 123 0.28 -20.90 26.26
C VAL A 123 1.64 -20.70 25.60
N GLU A 124 2.72 -20.68 26.38
CA GLU A 124 4.08 -20.57 25.84
C GLU A 124 4.42 -21.72 24.88
N PHE A 125 4.03 -22.94 25.24
CA PHE A 125 4.22 -24.11 24.39
C PHE A 125 3.46 -23.97 23.06
N TYR A 126 2.18 -23.59 23.10
CA TYR A 126 1.39 -23.38 21.88
C TYR A 126 1.91 -22.21 21.06
N HIS A 127 2.38 -21.14 21.69
CA HIS A 127 3.00 -20.02 20.97
C HIS A 127 4.25 -20.49 20.22
N HIS A 128 5.11 -21.26 20.88
CA HIS A 128 6.30 -21.83 20.24
C HIS A 128 5.95 -22.75 19.06
N THR A 129 4.95 -23.62 19.20
CA THR A 129 4.54 -24.51 18.11
C THR A 129 3.95 -23.74 16.92
N LEU A 130 3.27 -22.60 17.14
CA LEU A 130 2.80 -21.74 16.05
C LEU A 130 3.96 -21.14 15.26
N LEU A 131 5.00 -20.65 15.95
CA LEU A 131 6.18 -20.07 15.30
C LEU A 131 6.98 -21.10 14.47
N GLN A 132 6.72 -22.40 14.64
CA GLN A 132 7.42 -23.48 13.96
C GLN A 132 6.53 -24.30 13.01
N ALA A 133 5.24 -23.96 12.88
CA ALA A 133 4.27 -24.70 12.07
C ALA A 133 3.90 -23.90 10.81
N PRO A 134 4.46 -24.24 9.62
CA PRO A 134 4.13 -23.56 8.37
C PRO A 134 2.63 -23.51 8.09
N GLU A 135 1.88 -24.58 8.40
CA GLU A 135 0.44 -24.63 8.19
C GLU A 135 -0.34 -23.60 9.02
N ALA A 136 0.14 -23.27 10.22
CA ALA A 136 -0.47 -22.27 11.08
C ALA A 136 -0.08 -20.85 10.63
N GLN A 137 1.16 -20.66 10.17
CA GLN A 137 1.63 -19.40 9.60
C GLN A 137 0.91 -19.06 8.30
N ASP A 138 0.75 -20.03 7.40
CA ASP A 138 -0.02 -19.90 6.16
C ASP A 138 -1.48 -19.56 6.45
N TYR A 139 -2.07 -20.16 7.49
CA TYR A 139 -3.42 -19.83 7.92
C TYR A 139 -3.53 -18.37 8.38
N LEU A 140 -2.61 -17.90 9.22
CA LEU A 140 -2.58 -16.51 9.66
C LEU A 140 -2.35 -15.55 8.48
N ALA A 141 -1.47 -15.88 7.55
CA ALA A 141 -1.20 -15.06 6.37
C ALA A 141 -2.43 -14.94 5.47
N LYS A 142 -3.12 -16.05 5.19
CA LYS A 142 -4.39 -16.06 4.43
C LYS A 142 -5.48 -15.23 5.09
N ARG A 143 -5.49 -15.17 6.42
CA ARG A 143 -6.42 -14.39 7.23
C ARG A 143 -5.95 -12.95 7.48
N ARG A 144 -4.76 -12.58 6.98
CA ARG A 144 -4.05 -11.31 7.24
C ARG A 144 -3.82 -10.99 8.72
N LEU A 145 -3.64 -12.02 9.54
CA LEU A 145 -3.38 -11.94 10.98
C LEU A 145 -1.94 -12.38 11.35
N ASN A 146 -1.01 -12.36 10.39
CA ASN A 146 0.39 -12.78 10.57
C ASN A 146 1.32 -11.65 11.04
N HIS A 147 0.79 -10.50 11.47
CA HIS A 147 1.61 -9.38 11.93
C HIS A 147 2.44 -9.78 13.17
N PRO A 148 3.78 -9.60 13.17
CA PRO A 148 4.64 -10.09 14.26
C PRO A 148 4.26 -9.53 15.64
N GLU A 149 3.89 -8.25 15.71
CA GLU A 149 3.45 -7.60 16.95
C GLU A 149 2.17 -8.25 17.50
N LEU A 150 1.18 -8.54 16.64
CA LEU A 150 -0.08 -9.17 17.04
C LEU A 150 0.17 -10.57 17.61
N VAL A 151 0.99 -11.36 16.90
CA VAL A 151 1.35 -12.74 17.26
C VAL A 151 2.10 -12.76 18.60
N ALA A 152 3.05 -11.85 18.80
CA ALA A 152 3.86 -11.77 20.02
C ALA A 152 3.10 -11.20 21.22
N GLN A 153 2.32 -10.13 21.02
CA GLN A 153 1.58 -9.43 22.06
C GLN A 153 0.53 -10.33 22.71
N PHE A 154 -0.26 -11.03 21.90
CA PHE A 154 -1.35 -11.88 22.38
C PHE A 154 -0.96 -13.36 22.50
N LYS A 155 0.34 -13.68 22.36
CA LYS A 155 0.86 -15.06 22.46
C LYS A 155 0.05 -16.05 21.62
N LEU A 156 -0.24 -15.68 20.37
CA LEU A 156 -1.00 -16.55 19.47
C LEU A 156 -0.29 -17.89 19.32
N GLY A 157 -1.03 -18.99 19.47
CA GLY A 157 -0.47 -20.33 19.54
C GLY A 157 -1.12 -21.34 18.59
N PHE A 158 -0.56 -22.54 18.51
CA PHE A 158 -1.08 -23.61 17.66
C PHE A 158 -1.05 -24.96 18.39
N ALA A 159 -2.22 -25.52 18.67
CA ALA A 159 -2.34 -26.81 19.32
C ALA A 159 -2.05 -27.96 18.32
N ASN A 160 -0.78 -28.22 18.05
CA ASN A 160 -0.33 -29.15 17.01
C ASN A 160 -0.38 -30.64 17.43
N ARG A 161 -1.10 -31.00 18.49
CA ARG A 161 -1.26 -32.39 19.00
C ARG A 161 -0.02 -32.96 19.67
N THR A 162 0.95 -32.13 20.04
CA THR A 162 2.21 -32.59 20.63
C THR A 162 2.36 -32.28 22.13
N LEU A 163 1.41 -31.58 22.77
CA LEU A 163 1.46 -31.27 24.21
C LEU A 163 1.60 -32.54 25.04
N GLY A 164 0.88 -33.61 24.67
CA GLY A 164 0.89 -34.88 25.37
C GLY A 164 2.29 -35.52 25.50
N TYR A 165 3.18 -35.29 24.52
CA TYR A 165 4.56 -35.77 24.50
C TYR A 165 5.52 -34.95 25.38
N ARG A 166 5.10 -33.73 25.76
CA ARG A 166 5.85 -32.82 26.63
C ARG A 166 5.61 -33.08 28.11
N LEU A 167 4.60 -33.86 28.43
CA LEU A 167 4.20 -34.15 29.80
C LEU A 167 4.97 -35.37 30.33
N PRO A 168 5.35 -35.37 31.62
CA PRO A 168 5.95 -36.55 32.24
C PRO A 168 5.08 -37.80 32.06
N PRO A 169 5.67 -39.01 32.11
CA PRO A 169 4.93 -40.25 31.95
C PRO A 169 3.77 -40.35 32.95
N LYS A 170 2.58 -40.77 32.47
CA LYS A 170 1.36 -40.90 33.29
C LYS A 170 1.54 -41.80 34.51
N LYS A 171 2.48 -42.75 34.46
CA LYS A 171 2.77 -43.70 35.55
C LYS A 171 3.53 -43.07 36.74
N VAL A 172 4.06 -41.85 36.59
CA VAL A 172 4.75 -41.12 37.66
C VAL A 172 3.76 -40.16 38.31
N LYS A 173 3.79 -40.05 39.65
CA LYS A 173 2.86 -39.21 40.44
C LYS A 173 2.74 -37.77 39.90
N ALA A 174 3.88 -37.14 39.58
CA ALA A 174 3.92 -35.80 39.00
C ALA A 174 3.24 -35.73 37.61
N GLY A 175 3.44 -36.72 36.75
CA GLY A 175 2.81 -36.78 35.42
C GLY A 175 1.29 -37.02 35.49
N ALA A 176 0.83 -37.81 36.45
CA ALA A 176 -0.60 -38.01 36.71
C ALA A 176 -1.26 -36.72 37.21
N GLU A 177 -0.60 -36.01 38.14
CA GLU A 177 -1.10 -34.77 38.73
C GLU A 177 -1.21 -33.63 37.70
N ILE A 178 -0.18 -33.43 36.88
CA ILE A 178 -0.21 -32.42 35.81
C ILE A 178 -1.37 -32.71 34.83
N ARG A 179 -1.56 -33.98 34.44
CA ARG A 179 -2.66 -34.36 33.56
C ARG A 179 -4.02 -34.13 34.19
N ARG A 180 -4.18 -34.46 35.49
CA ARG A 180 -5.41 -34.16 36.26
C ARG A 180 -5.74 -32.67 36.23
N ARG A 181 -4.75 -31.80 36.45
CA ARG A 181 -4.95 -30.34 36.42
C ARG A 181 -5.26 -29.81 35.02
N LEU A 182 -4.56 -30.27 33.98
CA LEU A 182 -4.89 -29.91 32.60
C LEU A 182 -6.28 -30.39 32.16
N GLN A 183 -6.76 -31.51 32.72
CA GLN A 183 -8.12 -31.99 32.50
C GLN A 183 -9.14 -31.11 33.23
N ALA A 184 -8.88 -30.76 34.49
CA ALA A 184 -9.73 -29.85 35.25
C ALA A 184 -9.80 -28.45 34.60
N ALA A 185 -8.69 -27.97 34.04
CA ALA A 185 -8.63 -26.71 33.29
C ALA A 185 -9.16 -26.82 31.85
N GLY A 186 -9.60 -27.99 31.39
CA GLY A 186 -10.20 -28.16 30.05
C GLY A 186 -9.22 -28.22 28.87
N VAL A 187 -7.91 -28.11 29.11
CA VAL A 187 -6.86 -28.19 28.07
C VAL A 187 -6.75 -29.61 27.50
N LEU A 188 -6.88 -30.61 28.38
CA LEU A 188 -6.92 -32.02 28.01
C LEU A 188 -8.32 -32.61 28.23
N ARG A 189 -8.74 -33.48 27.33
CA ARG A 189 -9.94 -34.31 27.50
C ARG A 189 -9.64 -35.51 28.41
N GLU A 190 -10.69 -36.21 28.84
CA GLU A 190 -10.57 -37.41 29.67
C GLU A 190 -9.69 -38.51 29.03
N ASN A 191 -9.77 -38.64 27.70
CA ASN A 191 -8.93 -39.56 26.91
C ASN A 191 -7.46 -39.11 26.78
N GLY A 192 -7.08 -37.96 27.33
CA GLY A 192 -5.73 -37.41 27.33
C GLY A 192 -5.35 -36.67 26.05
N HIS A 193 -6.27 -36.50 25.09
CA HIS A 193 -6.05 -35.67 23.91
C HIS A 193 -6.26 -34.19 24.22
N GLU A 194 -5.50 -33.33 23.53
CA GLU A 194 -5.72 -31.89 23.54
C GLU A 194 -7.13 -31.54 23.08
N HIS A 195 -7.82 -30.70 23.85
CA HIS A 195 -9.16 -30.21 23.51
C HIS A 195 -9.13 -29.33 22.26
N LEU A 196 -8.16 -28.43 22.18
CA LEU A 196 -7.97 -27.49 21.07
C LEU A 196 -7.19 -28.06 19.88
N ARG A 197 -6.98 -29.39 19.80
CA ARG A 197 -6.17 -30.05 18.75
C ARG A 197 -6.40 -29.53 17.32
N GLY A 198 -5.35 -29.16 16.60
CA GLY A 198 -5.40 -28.63 15.24
C GLY A 198 -6.06 -27.26 15.11
N SER A 199 -5.96 -26.42 16.14
CA SER A 199 -6.54 -25.08 16.15
C SER A 199 -5.48 -24.02 16.37
N LEU A 200 -5.62 -22.87 15.71
CA LEU A 200 -5.05 -21.59 16.17
C LEU A 200 -5.62 -21.31 17.55
N VAL A 201 -4.76 -20.97 18.52
CA VAL A 201 -5.12 -20.71 19.91
C VAL A 201 -4.90 -19.23 20.21
N ILE A 202 -5.91 -18.57 20.76
CA ILE A 202 -5.84 -17.19 21.25
C ILE A 202 -6.12 -17.22 22.76
N PRO A 203 -5.13 -16.97 23.61
CA PRO A 203 -5.34 -16.91 25.05
C PRO A 203 -6.00 -15.60 25.48
N VAL A 204 -6.85 -15.66 26.51
CA VAL A 204 -7.39 -14.50 27.21
C VAL A 204 -6.61 -14.35 28.51
N ILE A 205 -5.75 -13.33 28.54
CA ILE A 205 -4.79 -13.09 29.63
C ILE A 205 -5.11 -11.73 30.23
N ASP A 206 -5.17 -11.66 31.56
CA ASP A 206 -5.35 -10.38 32.26
C ASP A 206 -4.03 -9.60 32.42
N HIS A 207 -4.12 -8.42 33.06
CA HIS A 207 -2.98 -7.54 33.32
C HIS A 207 -1.96 -8.13 34.31
N GLN A 208 -2.33 -9.17 35.07
CA GLN A 208 -1.45 -9.90 36.00
C GLN A 208 -0.81 -11.13 35.34
N GLY A 209 -1.09 -11.38 34.06
CA GLY A 209 -0.59 -12.53 33.33
C GLY A 209 -1.35 -13.84 33.61
N GLN A 210 -2.51 -13.78 34.28
CA GLN A 210 -3.34 -14.95 34.54
C GLN A 210 -4.16 -15.32 33.30
N VAL A 211 -4.21 -16.61 32.98
CA VAL A 211 -4.96 -17.14 31.83
C VAL A 211 -6.37 -17.49 32.28
N HIS A 212 -7.37 -16.82 31.74
CA HIS A 212 -8.78 -17.02 32.08
C HIS A 212 -9.50 -17.95 31.08
N GLU A 213 -9.13 -17.87 29.81
CA GLU A 213 -9.78 -18.63 28.74
C GLU A 213 -8.79 -18.92 27.60
N LEU A 214 -9.04 -19.98 26.83
CA LEU A 214 -8.33 -20.31 25.59
C LEU A 214 -9.32 -20.53 24.46
N TYR A 215 -9.33 -19.60 23.51
CA TYR A 215 -10.09 -19.76 22.27
C TYR A 215 -9.30 -20.56 21.25
N GLY A 216 -9.97 -21.48 20.53
CA GLY A 216 -9.40 -22.31 19.48
C GLY A 216 -10.18 -22.26 18.17
N ARG A 217 -9.53 -21.81 17.10
CA ARG A 217 -10.07 -21.84 15.72
C ARG A 217 -9.44 -22.96 14.90
N LYS A 218 -10.25 -23.90 14.38
CA LYS A 218 -9.77 -24.93 13.45
C LYS A 218 -9.16 -24.30 12.19
N ILE A 219 -7.96 -24.73 11.82
CA ILE A 219 -7.24 -24.23 10.64
C ILE A 219 -7.43 -25.10 9.39
N SER A 220 -7.85 -26.35 9.57
CA SER A 220 -8.11 -27.30 8.48
C SER A 220 -9.58 -27.26 8.05
N ASN A 221 -9.82 -27.42 6.75
CA ASN A 221 -11.14 -27.53 6.16
C ASN A 221 -11.70 -28.97 6.17
N ASP A 222 -10.83 -29.97 6.36
CA ASP A 222 -11.19 -31.39 6.37
C ASP A 222 -11.61 -31.86 7.77
N LEU A 223 -12.69 -31.26 8.28
CA LEU A 223 -13.24 -31.60 9.59
C LEU A 223 -14.30 -32.70 9.48
N SER A 224 -14.30 -33.65 10.42
CA SER A 224 -15.40 -34.59 10.56
C SER A 224 -16.73 -33.86 10.76
N ARG A 225 -17.80 -34.37 10.14
CA ARG A 225 -19.15 -33.79 10.23
C ARG A 225 -19.54 -33.56 11.69
N GLY A 226 -20.01 -32.36 12.03
CA GLY A 226 -20.37 -31.97 13.39
C GLY A 226 -19.23 -31.45 14.27
N THR A 227 -18.01 -31.33 13.75
CA THR A 227 -16.91 -30.69 14.50
C THR A 227 -17.09 -29.18 14.49
N ALA A 228 -17.19 -28.57 15.68
CA ALA A 228 -17.24 -27.12 15.82
C ALA A 228 -15.94 -26.46 15.30
N LYS A 229 -16.09 -25.39 14.50
CA LYS A 229 -14.95 -24.63 13.96
C LYS A 229 -14.30 -23.72 15.02
N HIS A 230 -15.10 -23.27 15.98
CA HIS A 230 -14.69 -22.46 17.12
C HIS A 230 -14.82 -23.33 18.38
N LEU A 231 -13.83 -23.28 19.26
CA LEU A 231 -13.79 -23.97 20.53
C LEU A 231 -13.33 -23.01 21.61
N TYR A 232 -13.82 -23.20 22.82
CA TYR A 232 -13.36 -22.56 24.05
C TYR A 232 -13.06 -23.64 25.08
N LEU A 233 -12.46 -23.30 26.21
CA LEU A 233 -12.37 -24.26 27.31
C LEU A 233 -13.80 -24.65 27.76
N PRO A 234 -14.02 -25.91 28.16
CA PRO A 234 -15.31 -26.34 28.69
C PRO A 234 -15.64 -25.58 29.98
N GLY A 235 -16.87 -25.05 30.07
CA GLY A 235 -17.33 -24.31 31.25
C GLY A 235 -17.94 -22.96 30.88
N GLN A 236 -18.08 -22.10 31.88
CA GLN A 236 -18.46 -20.71 31.70
C GLN A 236 -17.25 -19.92 31.21
N HIS A 237 -17.43 -19.08 30.18
CA HIS A 237 -16.36 -18.24 29.65
C HIS A 237 -16.01 -17.12 30.62
N ALA A 238 -14.72 -16.85 30.78
CA ALA A 238 -14.19 -15.89 31.73
C ALA A 238 -13.06 -15.04 31.12
N GLY A 239 -12.89 -13.84 31.68
CA GLY A 239 -11.93 -12.84 31.26
C GLY A 239 -12.42 -11.91 30.15
N VAL A 240 -11.63 -10.88 29.89
CA VAL A 240 -11.84 -9.91 28.81
C VAL A 240 -10.57 -9.85 27.97
N TRP A 241 -10.69 -10.17 26.69
CA TRP A 241 -9.53 -10.12 25.80
C TRP A 241 -9.11 -8.67 25.55
N ASN A 242 -7.80 -8.40 25.51
CA ASN A 242 -7.24 -7.05 25.35
C ASN A 242 -7.75 -6.05 26.42
N ALA A 243 -7.88 -6.48 27.68
CA ALA A 243 -8.36 -5.65 28.80
C ALA A 243 -7.63 -4.29 28.94
N ALA A 244 -6.34 -4.23 28.56
CA ALA A 244 -5.58 -2.99 28.54
C ALA A 244 -6.20 -1.89 27.66
N ALA A 245 -6.91 -2.26 26.59
CA ALA A 245 -7.60 -1.32 25.72
C ALA A 245 -8.74 -0.57 26.43
N LEU A 246 -9.42 -1.22 27.38
CA LEU A 246 -10.52 -0.61 28.15
C LEU A 246 -10.01 0.51 29.07
N SER A 247 -8.74 0.45 29.49
CA SER A 247 -8.11 1.52 30.29
C SER A 247 -7.67 2.71 29.45
N ALA A 248 -7.41 2.50 28.15
CA ALA A 248 -6.81 3.51 27.28
C ALA A 248 -7.85 4.45 26.62
N SER A 249 -9.10 4.03 26.53
CA SER A 249 -10.17 4.77 25.84
C SER A 249 -11.52 4.57 26.52
N LYS A 250 -12.36 5.61 26.47
CA LYS A 250 -13.77 5.56 26.91
C LYS A 250 -14.73 5.06 25.82
N THR A 251 -14.21 4.95 24.60
CA THR A 251 -14.88 4.37 23.43
C THR A 251 -14.23 3.03 23.10
N LEU A 252 -15.03 1.97 23.06
CA LEU A 252 -14.57 0.60 22.86
C LEU A 252 -15.26 -0.04 21.66
N ILE A 253 -14.49 -0.72 20.81
CA ILE A 253 -15.03 -1.57 19.74
C ILE A 253 -15.25 -2.97 20.32
N LEU A 254 -16.46 -3.51 20.18
CA LEU A 254 -16.84 -4.82 20.67
C LEU A 254 -17.23 -5.71 19.49
N CYS A 255 -16.38 -6.70 19.21
CA CYS A 255 -16.59 -7.65 18.12
C CYS A 255 -17.27 -8.93 18.63
N GLU A 256 -17.87 -9.70 17.71
CA GLU A 256 -18.50 -10.97 18.06
C GLU A 256 -17.47 -12.05 18.43
N SER A 257 -16.32 -12.07 17.74
CA SER A 257 -15.29 -13.09 17.92
C SER A 257 -13.90 -12.49 18.11
N LEU A 258 -12.99 -13.27 18.71
CA LEU A 258 -11.60 -12.86 18.89
C LEU A 258 -10.88 -12.66 17.55
N ILE A 259 -11.27 -13.38 16.48
CA ILE A 259 -10.67 -13.21 15.15
C ILE A 259 -11.02 -11.85 14.55
N ASP A 260 -12.25 -11.39 14.79
CA ASP A 260 -12.71 -10.08 14.33
C ASP A 260 -12.04 -8.97 15.13
N ALA A 261 -11.91 -9.13 16.45
CA ALA A 261 -11.16 -8.19 17.27
C ALA A 261 -9.67 -8.13 16.89
N LEU A 262 -9.02 -9.26 16.58
CA LEU A 262 -7.67 -9.25 16.02
C LEU A 262 -7.61 -8.51 14.67
N SER A 263 -8.69 -8.53 13.88
CA SER A 263 -8.76 -7.87 12.57
C SER A 263 -8.81 -6.35 12.72
N PHE A 264 -9.61 -5.82 13.66
CA PHE A 264 -9.54 -4.40 14.04
C PHE A 264 -8.17 -4.04 14.61
N TRP A 265 -7.65 -4.87 15.52
CA TRP A 265 -6.39 -4.61 16.18
C TRP A 265 -5.28 -4.49 15.15
N VAL A 266 -5.11 -5.46 14.24
CA VAL A 266 -4.03 -5.42 13.23
C VAL A 266 -4.20 -4.28 12.22
N SER A 267 -5.43 -3.79 12.03
CA SER A 267 -5.76 -2.65 11.17
C SER A 267 -5.56 -1.29 11.85
N GLY A 268 -4.91 -1.22 13.01
CA GLY A 268 -4.59 0.03 13.69
C GLY A 268 -5.56 0.43 14.81
N HIS A 269 -6.73 -0.20 14.89
CA HIS A 269 -7.77 0.12 15.86
C HIS A 269 -7.58 -0.68 17.15
N ARG A 270 -6.75 -0.16 18.05
CA ARG A 270 -6.29 -0.86 19.27
C ARG A 270 -7.30 -0.86 20.42
N ASN A 271 -8.30 0.03 20.41
CA ASN A 271 -9.38 0.12 21.40
C ASN A 271 -10.50 -0.92 21.15
N VAL A 272 -10.12 -2.19 21.01
CA VAL A 272 -11.02 -3.28 20.61
C VAL A 272 -10.98 -4.46 21.57
N THR A 273 -12.13 -5.08 21.83
CA THR A 273 -12.28 -6.36 22.51
C THR A 273 -13.29 -7.27 21.77
N ALA A 274 -13.51 -8.48 22.28
CA ALA A 274 -14.42 -9.44 21.70
C ALA A 274 -15.34 -10.06 22.76
N ALA A 275 -16.60 -10.29 22.39
CA ALA A 275 -17.49 -11.20 23.07
C ALA A 275 -17.13 -12.67 22.75
N TYR A 276 -17.82 -13.60 23.41
CA TYR A 276 -17.76 -15.04 23.10
C TYR A 276 -18.92 -15.48 22.20
N GLY A 277 -19.08 -14.82 21.05
CA GLY A 277 -20.20 -14.98 20.13
C GLY A 277 -21.33 -13.97 20.36
N VAL A 278 -22.39 -14.07 19.56
CA VAL A 278 -23.55 -13.14 19.55
C VAL A 278 -24.17 -12.85 20.93
N ASN A 279 -24.20 -13.82 21.85
CA ASN A 279 -24.73 -13.65 23.21
C ASN A 279 -23.62 -13.77 24.27
N GLY A 280 -22.36 -13.53 23.88
CA GLY A 280 -21.17 -13.87 24.66
C GLY A 280 -20.59 -12.74 25.51
N VAL A 281 -21.34 -11.68 25.79
CA VAL A 281 -20.92 -10.62 26.72
C VAL A 281 -21.16 -11.10 28.15
N THR A 282 -20.08 -11.45 28.85
CA THR A 282 -20.13 -12.05 30.20
C THR A 282 -20.15 -11.01 31.32
N ASP A 283 -20.37 -11.45 32.56
CA ASP A 283 -20.30 -10.58 33.74
C ASP A 283 -18.93 -9.89 33.87
N ASP A 284 -17.84 -10.57 33.51
CA ASP A 284 -16.49 -9.99 33.49
C ASP A 284 -16.38 -8.81 32.50
N HIS A 285 -17.07 -8.88 31.36
CA HIS A 285 -17.14 -7.76 30.41
C HIS A 285 -17.89 -6.58 31.03
N TRP A 286 -19.06 -6.83 31.63
CA TRP A 286 -19.86 -5.79 32.27
C TRP A 286 -19.10 -5.12 33.42
N GLN A 287 -18.46 -5.91 34.27
CA GLN A 287 -17.64 -5.40 35.36
C GLN A 287 -16.47 -4.58 34.82
N ALA A 288 -15.81 -5.02 33.74
CA ALA A 288 -14.72 -4.26 33.14
C ALA A 288 -15.20 -2.95 32.49
N PHE A 289 -16.38 -2.94 31.84
CA PHE A 289 -16.97 -1.72 31.28
C PHE A 289 -17.27 -0.70 32.37
N GLU A 290 -17.84 -1.14 33.50
CA GLU A 290 -18.14 -0.29 34.65
C GLU A 290 -16.86 0.20 35.35
N GLN A 291 -15.93 -0.70 35.66
CA GLN A 291 -14.68 -0.38 36.34
C GLN A 291 -13.84 0.64 35.56
N HIS A 292 -13.77 0.49 34.24
CA HIS A 292 -13.04 1.42 33.37
C HIS A 292 -13.88 2.60 32.90
N GLY A 293 -15.15 2.68 33.30
CA GLY A 293 -16.08 3.76 32.99
C GLY A 293 -16.24 3.99 31.49
N ILE A 294 -16.46 2.92 30.73
CA ILE A 294 -16.70 2.99 29.28
C ILE A 294 -17.99 3.77 29.02
N GLN A 295 -17.92 4.76 28.12
CA GLN A 295 -19.05 5.66 27.83
C GLN A 295 -19.71 5.32 26.50
N GLN A 296 -18.99 4.67 25.59
CA GLN A 296 -19.48 4.36 24.26
C GLN A 296 -18.95 3.00 23.79
N ILE A 297 -19.81 2.19 23.19
CA ILE A 297 -19.43 0.93 22.56
C ILE A 297 -19.88 0.89 21.11
N LEU A 298 -18.92 0.63 20.21
CA LEU A 298 -19.15 0.32 18.82
C LEU A 298 -19.35 -1.19 18.67
N ILE A 299 -20.57 -1.61 18.38
CA ILE A 299 -20.97 -3.00 18.19
C ILE A 299 -20.63 -3.42 16.77
N ALA A 300 -19.54 -4.18 16.63
CA ALA A 300 -19.00 -4.68 15.38
C ALA A 300 -19.24 -6.20 15.25
N PHE A 301 -20.51 -6.60 15.38
CA PHE A 301 -20.96 -7.97 15.13
C PHE A 301 -21.21 -8.20 13.65
N ASP A 302 -21.28 -9.46 13.23
CA ASP A 302 -21.45 -9.86 11.83
C ASP A 302 -22.72 -9.21 11.24
N ASN A 303 -22.66 -8.82 9.96
CA ASN A 303 -23.83 -8.27 9.28
C ASN A 303 -24.70 -9.38 8.67
N ASP A 304 -25.23 -10.23 9.56
CA ASP A 304 -26.23 -11.26 9.27
C ASP A 304 -27.42 -11.15 10.24
N ASN A 305 -28.44 -12.00 10.08
CA ASN A 305 -29.63 -11.95 10.93
C ASN A 305 -29.31 -12.16 12.42
N ALA A 306 -28.40 -13.08 12.75
CA ALA A 306 -28.09 -13.42 14.14
C ALA A 306 -27.27 -12.31 14.81
N GLY A 307 -26.27 -11.77 14.11
CA GLY A 307 -25.44 -10.65 14.56
C GLY A 307 -26.25 -9.37 14.73
N ASN A 308 -27.19 -9.09 13.82
CA ASN A 308 -28.06 -7.91 13.92
C ASN A 308 -29.06 -8.02 15.08
N ASP A 309 -29.73 -9.16 15.26
CA ASP A 309 -30.63 -9.38 16.40
C ASP A 309 -29.91 -9.26 17.74
N ALA A 310 -28.67 -9.77 17.81
CA ALA A 310 -27.84 -9.69 18.98
C ALA A 310 -27.34 -8.27 19.26
N ALA A 311 -26.94 -7.52 18.22
CA ALA A 311 -26.54 -6.13 18.34
C ALA A 311 -27.67 -5.26 18.94
N VAL A 312 -28.93 -5.48 18.53
CA VAL A 312 -30.10 -4.78 19.09
C VAL A 312 -30.29 -5.08 20.57
N LYS A 313 -30.23 -6.36 20.97
CA LYS A 313 -30.36 -6.76 22.39
C LYS A 313 -29.24 -6.16 23.24
N LEU A 314 -28.01 -6.20 22.74
CA LEU A 314 -26.85 -5.65 23.42
C LEU A 314 -26.94 -4.13 23.53
N ALA A 315 -27.38 -3.44 22.48
CA ALA A 315 -27.59 -2.00 22.50
C ALA A 315 -28.58 -1.59 23.60
N ALA A 316 -29.70 -2.30 23.74
CA ALA A 316 -30.66 -2.06 24.80
C ALA A 316 -30.04 -2.23 26.20
N ALA A 317 -29.26 -3.29 26.41
CA ALA A 317 -28.56 -3.52 27.68
C ALA A 317 -27.51 -2.44 27.99
N LEU A 318 -26.77 -1.97 26.97
CA LEU A 318 -25.78 -0.90 27.09
C LEU A 318 -26.44 0.44 27.46
N THR A 319 -27.54 0.78 26.77
CA THR A 319 -28.29 2.00 27.06
C THR A 319 -28.85 2.00 28.49
N ALA A 320 -29.37 0.86 28.96
CA ALA A 320 -29.86 0.72 30.34
C ALA A 320 -28.75 0.94 31.39
N LYS A 321 -27.47 0.73 31.01
CA LYS A 321 -26.28 0.98 31.84
C LYS A 321 -25.64 2.36 31.58
N GLY A 322 -26.26 3.22 30.76
CA GLY A 322 -25.75 4.56 30.45
C GLY A 322 -24.58 4.57 29.46
N ILE A 323 -24.35 3.47 28.73
CA ILE A 323 -23.30 3.36 27.71
C ILE A 323 -23.93 3.56 26.33
N ALA A 324 -23.41 4.49 25.53
CA ALA A 324 -23.93 4.79 24.21
C ALA A 324 -23.59 3.69 23.18
N PRO A 325 -24.57 2.98 22.58
CA PRO A 325 -24.32 1.96 21.57
C PRO A 325 -24.34 2.54 20.15
N LEU A 326 -23.32 2.25 19.36
CA LEU A 326 -23.27 2.51 17.92
C LEU A 326 -23.10 1.20 17.17
N ARG A 327 -23.77 1.03 16.03
CA ARG A 327 -23.63 -0.12 15.14
C ARG A 327 -22.54 0.16 14.11
N VAL A 328 -21.54 -0.71 14.03
CA VAL A 328 -20.63 -0.76 12.88
C VAL A 328 -21.23 -1.73 11.86
N GLU A 329 -21.50 -1.24 10.65
CA GLU A 329 -22.15 -2.01 9.59
C GLU A 329 -21.13 -2.46 8.53
N PHE A 330 -20.80 -3.76 8.53
CA PHE A 330 -20.04 -4.37 7.44
C PHE A 330 -20.91 -4.49 6.18
N PRO A 331 -20.34 -4.69 4.98
CA PRO A 331 -21.13 -5.07 3.81
C PRO A 331 -21.96 -6.35 4.09
N PRO A 332 -23.08 -6.58 3.39
CA PRO A 332 -23.98 -7.70 3.66
C PRO A 332 -23.26 -9.06 3.72
N ASP A 333 -23.63 -9.89 4.69
CA ASP A 333 -23.11 -11.23 4.93
C ASP A 333 -21.58 -11.28 5.18
N ARG A 334 -21.02 -10.23 5.80
CA ARG A 334 -19.60 -10.16 6.15
C ARG A 334 -19.37 -9.98 7.64
N ASP A 335 -18.27 -10.58 8.08
CA ASP A 335 -17.62 -10.37 9.38
C ASP A 335 -16.38 -9.44 9.20
N ALA A 336 -15.76 -9.01 10.30
CA ALA A 336 -14.61 -8.13 10.24
C ALA A 336 -13.42 -8.80 9.53
N ASN A 337 -13.17 -10.08 9.75
CA ASN A 337 -12.01 -10.75 9.16
C ASN A 337 -12.16 -11.01 7.64
N SER A 338 -13.34 -11.36 7.16
CA SER A 338 -13.65 -11.49 5.74
C SER A 338 -13.61 -10.14 5.04
N TYR A 339 -14.00 -9.06 5.72
CA TYR A 339 -13.79 -7.70 5.24
C TYR A 339 -12.30 -7.36 5.14
N LEU A 340 -11.51 -7.60 6.19
CA LEU A 340 -10.05 -7.44 6.21
C LEU A 340 -9.35 -8.16 5.05
N CYS A 341 -9.79 -9.37 4.72
CA CYS A 341 -9.19 -10.17 3.67
C CYS A 341 -9.46 -9.64 2.25
N GLN A 342 -10.44 -8.75 2.08
CA GLN A 342 -10.87 -8.25 0.76
C GLN A 342 -10.44 -6.81 0.46
N VAL A 343 -10.12 -6.04 1.49
CA VAL A 343 -9.74 -4.63 1.33
C VAL A 343 -8.24 -4.48 1.08
N ALA A 344 -7.83 -3.63 0.13
CA ALA A 344 -6.42 -3.39 -0.12
C ALA A 344 -5.74 -2.64 1.05
N GLU A 345 -6.45 -1.67 1.63
CA GLU A 345 -6.01 -0.82 2.75
C GLU A 345 -6.86 -1.04 4.01
N PRO A 346 -6.49 -1.97 4.90
CA PRO A 346 -7.25 -2.30 6.11
C PRO A 346 -7.48 -1.13 7.06
N GLU A 347 -6.45 -0.32 7.32
CA GLU A 347 -6.53 0.75 8.30
C GLU A 347 -7.57 1.80 7.91
N THR A 348 -7.49 2.32 6.68
CA THR A 348 -8.48 3.24 6.11
C THR A 348 -9.87 2.63 6.07
N ALA A 349 -9.99 1.39 5.56
CA ALA A 349 -11.29 0.74 5.39
C ALA A 349 -12.00 0.49 6.73
N PHE A 350 -11.27 0.13 7.79
CA PHE A 350 -11.83 -0.04 9.13
C PHE A 350 -12.12 1.31 9.80
N SER A 351 -11.31 2.35 9.56
CA SER A 351 -11.60 3.71 10.04
C SER A 351 -12.93 4.23 9.48
N LEU A 352 -13.17 4.04 8.17
CA LEU A 352 -14.45 4.42 7.54
C LEU A 352 -15.65 3.67 8.12
N LEU A 353 -15.49 2.39 8.47
CA LEU A 353 -16.55 1.62 9.13
C LEU A 353 -16.88 2.16 10.53
N ILE A 354 -15.86 2.58 11.28
CA ILE A 354 -16.01 3.16 12.62
C ILE A 354 -16.62 4.56 12.52
N GLU A 355 -16.17 5.38 11.57
CA GLU A 355 -16.69 6.73 11.32
C GLU A 355 -18.15 6.70 10.82
N GLY A 356 -18.49 5.71 10.01
CA GLY A 356 -19.85 5.45 9.54
C GLY A 356 -20.76 4.74 10.56
N ALA A 357 -20.30 4.52 11.79
CA ALA A 357 -21.08 3.79 12.78
C ALA A 357 -22.35 4.55 13.17
N VAL A 358 -23.49 3.85 13.15
CA VAL A 358 -24.82 4.45 13.32
C VAL A 358 -25.27 4.35 14.77
N PRO A 359 -25.72 5.44 15.42
CA PRO A 359 -26.31 5.37 16.75
C PRO A 359 -27.50 4.43 16.79
N MET A 360 -27.50 3.48 17.73
CA MET A 360 -28.65 2.60 17.96
C MET A 360 -29.55 3.29 18.98
N GLN A 361 -30.48 4.14 18.50
CA GLN A 361 -31.46 4.79 19.38
C GLN A 361 -32.29 3.74 20.11
N ALA A 362 -32.59 4.01 21.38
CA ALA A 362 -33.36 3.13 22.23
C ALA A 362 -34.67 2.73 21.53
N ALA A 363 -34.88 1.43 21.35
CA ALA A 363 -36.22 0.87 21.17
C ALA A 363 -37.00 1.08 22.49
N SER A 364 -37.45 2.31 22.69
CA SER A 364 -38.49 2.76 23.60
C SER A 364 -39.37 3.60 22.67
N GLU A 365 -40.31 3.02 21.93
CA GLU A 365 -41.56 2.49 22.46
C GLU A 365 -41.99 1.22 21.71
N ILE A 366 -41.95 0.06 22.37
CA ILE A 366 -42.84 -1.06 22.02
C ILE A 366 -43.43 -1.55 23.33
N ASP A 367 -44.47 -0.86 23.77
CA ASP A 367 -45.64 -1.50 24.38
C ASP A 367 -46.84 -0.57 24.23
N GLY A 368 -47.74 -0.91 23.30
CA GLY A 368 -49.02 -0.23 23.15
C GLY A 368 -49.53 -0.17 21.72
N ALA A 369 -50.61 -0.91 21.48
CA ALA A 369 -51.51 -0.86 20.33
C ALA A 369 -51.09 -1.64 19.08
N ALA A 370 -51.59 -2.88 19.07
CA ALA A 370 -51.98 -3.59 17.86
C ALA A 370 -52.87 -2.71 16.95
N GLY A 371 -52.64 -2.84 15.64
CA GLY A 371 -53.63 -2.51 14.61
C GLY A 371 -53.27 -1.32 13.73
N ALA A 372 -52.80 -1.60 12.51
CA ALA A 372 -53.11 -0.88 11.26
C ALA A 372 -52.25 -1.52 10.16
N GLU A 373 -52.86 -2.35 9.31
CA GLU A 373 -53.24 -1.96 7.95
C GLU A 373 -52.04 -1.60 7.06
N LYS A 374 -51.85 -2.41 6.02
CA LYS A 374 -51.13 -2.02 4.81
C LYS A 374 -51.89 -0.87 4.14
N PRO A 375 -51.20 0.22 3.74
CA PRO A 375 -51.62 0.99 2.59
C PRO A 375 -50.56 0.87 1.49
N SER A 376 -50.99 0.23 0.41
CA SER A 376 -50.45 0.50 -0.92
C SER A 376 -50.68 1.98 -1.24
N GLN A 377 -49.62 2.74 -1.50
CA GLN A 377 -49.73 4.01 -2.24
C GLN A 377 -48.66 4.08 -3.33
N THR A 378 -49.16 3.90 -4.55
CA THR A 378 -48.63 4.44 -5.80
C THR A 378 -48.25 5.91 -5.65
N VAL A 379 -47.02 6.27 -6.01
CA VAL A 379 -46.66 7.66 -6.30
C VAL A 379 -46.39 7.78 -7.80
N THR A 380 -47.41 8.28 -8.50
CA THR A 380 -47.27 8.91 -9.81
C THR A 380 -47.24 10.40 -9.55
N THR A 381 -46.16 11.11 -9.93
CA THR A 381 -46.19 12.45 -10.55
C THR A 381 -44.78 13.00 -10.79
N ALA A 382 -44.48 13.20 -12.09
CA ALA A 382 -43.84 14.33 -12.76
C ALA A 382 -42.56 15.02 -12.20
N PRO A 383 -41.62 15.40 -13.08
CA PRO A 383 -40.32 15.97 -12.73
C PRO A 383 -40.45 17.42 -12.24
N VAL A 384 -39.80 17.73 -11.13
CA VAL A 384 -39.65 19.12 -10.68
C VAL A 384 -38.53 19.77 -11.50
N LEU A 385 -38.93 20.71 -12.34
CA LEU A 385 -38.08 21.66 -13.05
C LEU A 385 -37.34 22.55 -12.05
N PHE A 386 -36.01 22.49 -12.02
CA PHE A 386 -35.20 23.57 -11.45
C PHE A 386 -34.94 24.62 -12.53
N SER A 387 -35.52 25.82 -12.34
CA SER A 387 -35.16 27.04 -13.06
C SER A 387 -34.06 27.78 -12.28
N PRO A 388 -33.07 28.40 -12.94
CA PRO A 388 -31.96 29.08 -12.28
C PRO A 388 -32.39 30.49 -11.86
N LEU A 389 -32.13 30.87 -10.60
CA LEU A 389 -32.01 32.28 -10.24
C LEU A 389 -30.53 32.63 -10.17
N ALA A 390 -30.10 33.44 -11.14
CA ALA A 390 -28.91 34.27 -11.04
C ALA A 390 -29.25 35.49 -10.17
N ALA A 391 -28.41 35.75 -9.15
CA ALA A 391 -28.27 37.06 -8.55
C ALA A 391 -26.86 37.18 -7.91
N GLU A 392 -26.08 38.04 -8.55
CA GLU A 392 -25.06 38.94 -7.99
C GLU A 392 -23.89 38.37 -7.17
N VAL A 393 -22.74 38.34 -7.84
CA VAL A 393 -21.40 38.24 -7.25
C VAL A 393 -21.10 39.56 -6.53
N ALA A 394 -21.29 39.59 -5.21
CA ALA A 394 -20.67 40.58 -4.35
C ALA A 394 -19.23 40.14 -4.04
N ALA A 395 -18.28 41.04 -4.28
CA ALA A 395 -16.86 40.86 -4.01
C ALA A 395 -16.60 40.45 -2.55
N LEU A 396 -15.89 39.35 -2.34
CA LEU A 396 -15.36 38.93 -1.05
C LEU A 396 -13.89 39.39 -0.93
N PRO A 397 -13.46 39.90 0.23
CA PRO A 397 -12.17 40.54 0.43
C PRO A 397 -10.99 39.56 0.36
N SER A 398 -9.87 40.05 -0.19
CA SER A 398 -8.59 39.38 -0.31
C SER A 398 -7.82 39.39 1.02
N ALA A 399 -7.93 38.32 1.80
CA ALA A 399 -6.89 37.75 2.67
C ALA A 399 -7.49 36.61 3.52
N PRO A 400 -6.80 35.47 3.69
CA PRO A 400 -7.19 34.50 4.70
C PRO A 400 -7.01 35.10 6.11
N PRO A 401 -7.94 34.88 7.06
CA PRO A 401 -7.69 35.24 8.46
C PRO A 401 -6.60 34.33 9.05
N PRO A 402 -5.81 34.81 10.02
CA PRO A 402 -4.83 33.98 10.73
C PRO A 402 -5.51 32.82 11.50
N VAL A 403 -4.75 31.75 11.75
CA VAL A 403 -5.15 30.66 12.66
C VAL A 403 -5.58 31.29 13.98
N PRO A 404 -6.83 31.11 14.45
CA PRO A 404 -7.25 31.85 15.61
C PRO A 404 -6.56 31.30 16.86
N GLY A 405 -6.05 32.22 17.70
CA GLY A 405 -5.29 31.92 18.92
C GLY A 405 -3.77 31.77 18.81
N VAL A 406 -3.17 31.82 17.60
CA VAL A 406 -1.70 31.73 17.42
C VAL A 406 -1.12 33.08 16.98
N VAL A 407 -0.31 33.71 17.85
CA VAL A 407 0.38 34.97 17.53
C VAL A 407 1.87 34.71 17.53
N TRP A 408 2.59 35.11 16.49
CA TRP A 408 4.04 35.01 16.45
C TRP A 408 4.70 36.36 16.12
N GLU A 409 5.89 36.57 16.69
CA GLU A 409 6.70 37.78 16.51
C GLU A 409 8.13 37.36 16.17
N THR A 410 8.78 38.07 15.23
CA THR A 410 10.19 37.83 14.89
C THR A 410 11.04 38.94 15.48
N ASN A 411 12.12 38.59 16.21
CA ASN A 411 13.03 39.59 16.76
C ASN A 411 14.15 39.96 15.76
N ALA A 412 14.89 41.04 16.03
CA ALA A 412 15.97 41.54 15.16
C ALA A 412 17.17 40.55 14.99
N ALA A 413 17.19 39.45 15.75
CA ALA A 413 18.20 38.39 15.67
C ALA A 413 17.74 37.14 14.87
N GLY A 414 16.52 37.16 14.31
CA GLY A 414 15.96 36.03 13.55
C GLY A 414 15.40 34.89 14.41
N GLU A 415 15.07 35.17 15.68
CA GLU A 415 14.41 34.23 16.59
C GLU A 415 12.89 34.42 16.52
N LEU A 416 12.15 33.30 16.55
CA LEU A 416 10.69 33.29 16.42
C LEU A 416 10.05 33.08 17.79
N LEU A 417 9.22 34.03 18.21
CA LEU A 417 8.35 33.92 19.38
C LEU A 417 6.98 33.43 18.90
N ILE A 418 6.42 32.37 19.49
CA ILE A 418 5.06 31.88 19.19
C ILE A 418 4.25 31.82 20.50
N SER A 419 3.07 32.44 20.52
CA SER A 419 2.15 32.43 21.65
C SER A 419 0.95 31.52 21.34
N LEU A 420 0.73 30.53 22.22
CA LEU A 420 -0.33 29.52 22.15
C LEU A 420 -1.05 29.45 23.50
N GLY A 421 -2.15 30.20 23.67
CA GLY A 421 -2.85 30.27 24.95
C GLY A 421 -1.95 30.82 26.07
N SER A 422 -1.74 30.05 27.14
CA SER A 422 -0.81 30.44 28.23
C SER A 422 0.67 30.14 27.92
N LEU A 423 0.97 29.41 26.84
CA LEU A 423 2.33 29.01 26.50
C LEU A 423 2.99 30.00 25.54
N ARG A 424 4.18 30.47 25.91
CA ARG A 424 5.07 31.24 25.03
C ARG A 424 6.28 30.41 24.64
N TRP A 425 6.49 30.28 23.34
CA TRP A 425 7.56 29.52 22.74
C TRP A 425 8.60 30.47 22.15
N TYR A 426 9.86 30.30 22.54
CA TYR A 426 11.00 31.03 22.00
C TYR A 426 11.89 30.07 21.21
N LEU A 427 12.01 30.28 19.90
CA LEU A 427 12.72 29.39 19.01
C LEU A 427 13.98 30.06 18.47
N ARG A 428 15.13 29.42 18.72
CA ARG A 428 16.44 29.92 18.29
C ARG A 428 17.10 28.96 17.30
N GLY A 429 17.81 29.52 16.32
CA GLY A 429 18.55 28.74 15.30
C GLY A 429 17.80 28.50 13.99
N LEU A 430 16.69 29.21 13.76
CA LEU A 430 15.88 29.08 12.54
C LEU A 430 16.57 29.62 11.27
N SER A 431 17.55 30.52 11.41
CA SER A 431 18.28 31.16 10.30
C SER A 431 19.20 30.21 9.51
N GLY A 432 19.46 28.98 9.99
CA GLY A 432 20.29 27.98 9.33
C GLY A 432 19.54 26.90 8.54
N VAL A 433 18.20 26.94 8.53
CA VAL A 433 17.36 25.86 7.98
C VAL A 433 16.87 26.25 6.59
N LYS A 434 17.23 25.46 5.57
CA LYS A 434 16.71 25.62 4.19
C LYS A 434 15.37 24.89 4.02
N ALA A 435 14.49 25.41 3.16
CA ALA A 435 13.27 24.72 2.75
C ALA A 435 13.60 23.32 2.19
N GLY A 436 12.88 22.28 2.64
CA GLY A 436 13.13 20.89 2.24
C GLY A 436 14.25 20.16 3.02
N ALA A 437 14.74 20.71 4.13
CA ALA A 437 15.72 20.02 4.98
C ALA A 437 15.14 18.75 5.63
N VAL A 438 15.93 17.66 5.63
CA VAL A 438 15.56 16.35 6.20
C VAL A 438 15.46 16.38 7.75
N ALA A 439 15.96 17.44 8.39
CA ALA A 439 15.90 17.66 9.83
C ALA A 439 15.72 19.14 10.16
N LEU A 440 14.87 19.46 11.15
CA LEU A 440 14.59 20.83 11.61
C LEU A 440 15.09 20.97 13.06
N LYS A 441 16.41 21.07 13.23
CA LYS A 441 17.06 21.15 14.54
C LYS A 441 17.14 22.60 15.01
N LEU A 442 16.54 22.88 16.15
CA LEU A 442 16.53 24.19 16.79
C LEU A 442 16.62 24.06 18.31
N ASN A 443 16.86 25.18 18.99
CA ASN A 443 16.67 25.24 20.44
C ASN A 443 15.29 25.85 20.72
N ALA A 444 14.43 25.08 21.38
CA ALA A 444 13.10 25.52 21.77
C ALA A 444 13.08 25.81 23.27
N GLN A 445 12.57 26.98 23.63
CA GLN A 445 12.17 27.34 24.97
C GLN A 445 10.65 27.42 25.03
N VAL A 446 10.02 26.78 26.00
CA VAL A 446 8.60 26.96 26.32
C VAL A 446 8.47 27.56 27.71
N THR A 447 7.63 28.57 27.85
CA THR A 447 7.34 29.25 29.12
C THR A 447 5.84 29.28 29.33
N ASP A 448 5.37 28.77 30.45
CA ASP A 448 3.97 28.95 30.85
C ASP A 448 3.80 30.30 31.56
N THR A 449 2.99 31.19 30.98
CA THR A 449 2.80 32.56 31.47
C THR A 449 1.97 32.64 32.75
N GLN A 450 1.26 31.58 33.12
CA GLN A 450 0.49 31.53 34.36
C GLN A 450 1.37 31.15 35.56
N SER A 451 2.24 30.14 35.40
CA SER A 451 3.15 29.68 36.45
C SER A 451 4.51 30.40 36.45
N GLY A 452 4.92 30.98 35.33
CA GLY A 452 6.24 31.59 35.14
C GLY A 452 7.39 30.57 34.96
N VAL A 453 7.08 29.27 34.94
CA VAL A 453 8.06 28.20 34.76
C VAL A 453 8.46 28.09 33.29
N MET A 454 9.74 27.79 33.04
CA MET A 454 10.29 27.67 31.69
C MET A 454 11.13 26.41 31.53
N PHE A 455 11.07 25.82 30.33
CA PHE A 455 11.88 24.67 29.93
C PHE A 455 12.60 24.98 28.61
N VAL A 456 13.87 24.60 28.50
CA VAL A 456 14.70 24.84 27.31
C VAL A 456 15.48 23.58 26.97
N ASP A 457 15.41 23.12 25.72
CA ASP A 457 16.22 22.01 25.20
C ASP A 457 16.34 22.09 23.67
N SER A 458 17.25 21.29 23.12
CA SER A 458 17.39 21.04 21.69
C SER A 458 16.24 20.17 21.17
N LEU A 459 15.70 20.52 20.00
CA LEU A 459 14.54 19.89 19.40
C LEU A 459 14.73 19.75 17.89
N ASP A 460 14.58 18.52 17.38
CA ASP A 460 14.37 18.26 15.96
C ASP A 460 12.87 18.13 15.69
N LEU A 461 12.28 19.20 15.14
CA LEU A 461 10.85 19.29 14.92
C LEU A 461 10.33 18.31 13.86
N LEU A 462 11.17 17.78 12.97
CA LEU A 462 10.75 16.77 11.97
C LEU A 462 10.85 15.33 12.50
N SER A 463 11.60 15.10 13.57
CA SER A 463 11.72 13.79 14.23
C SER A 463 10.63 13.55 15.28
N ALA A 464 9.74 12.59 15.04
CA ALA A 464 8.69 12.21 15.99
C ALA A 464 9.25 11.81 17.36
N ARG A 465 10.39 11.10 17.37
CA ARG A 465 11.09 10.70 18.60
C ARG A 465 11.62 11.91 19.37
N SER A 466 12.14 12.93 18.67
CA SER A 466 12.64 14.16 19.30
C SER A 466 11.50 15.00 19.88
N ARG A 467 10.39 15.16 19.15
CA ARG A 467 9.17 15.83 19.64
C ARG A 467 8.61 15.16 20.90
N GLN A 468 8.54 13.83 20.92
CA GLN A 468 8.07 13.07 22.09
C GLN A 468 9.01 13.23 23.29
N GLY A 469 10.33 13.22 23.07
CA GLY A 469 11.31 13.43 24.13
C GLY A 469 11.19 14.81 24.76
N TYR A 470 11.15 15.85 23.93
CA TYR A 470 11.00 17.24 24.39
C TYR A 470 9.67 17.46 25.12
N ALA A 471 8.54 17.00 24.55
CA ALA A 471 7.22 17.15 25.17
C ALA A 471 7.14 16.51 26.56
N ARG A 472 7.73 15.32 26.72
CA ARG A 472 7.73 14.60 28.00
C ARG A 472 8.52 15.34 29.08
N LEU A 473 9.70 15.85 28.75
CA LEU A 473 10.55 16.58 29.69
C LEU A 473 9.94 17.95 30.04
N ALA A 474 9.48 18.68 29.02
CA ALA A 474 8.83 19.98 29.20
C ALA A 474 7.53 19.86 30.02
N ALA A 475 6.74 18.79 29.82
CA ALA A 475 5.50 18.56 30.57
C ALA A 475 5.77 18.27 32.05
N ALA A 476 6.84 17.53 32.36
CA ALA A 476 7.25 17.25 33.72
C ALA A 476 7.68 18.52 34.47
N GLU A 477 8.44 19.40 33.81
CA GLU A 477 8.93 20.65 34.39
C GLU A 477 7.84 21.72 34.52
N LEU A 478 6.97 21.85 33.52
CA LEU A 478 5.87 22.84 33.52
C LEU A 478 4.64 22.39 34.34
N GLY A 479 4.60 21.14 34.79
CA GLY A 479 3.43 20.58 35.49
C GLY A 479 2.19 20.41 34.60
N LEU A 480 2.39 20.27 33.29
CA LEU A 480 1.33 20.15 32.28
C LEU A 480 1.16 18.70 31.81
N ALA A 481 0.03 18.39 31.18
CA ALA A 481 -0.18 17.08 30.58
C ALA A 481 0.68 16.91 29.30
N ASP A 482 1.36 15.78 29.14
CA ASP A 482 2.18 15.45 27.97
C ASP A 482 1.40 15.58 26.64
N GLY A 483 0.11 15.27 26.64
CA GLY A 483 -0.78 15.46 25.48
C GLY A 483 -0.98 16.91 25.06
N GLU A 484 -0.94 17.86 26.00
CA GLU A 484 -1.11 19.30 25.72
C GLU A 484 0.13 19.88 25.04
N LEU A 485 1.33 19.56 25.53
CA LEU A 485 2.56 20.00 24.88
C LEU A 485 2.80 19.34 23.52
N ARG A 486 2.36 18.09 23.33
CA ARG A 486 2.39 17.47 22.00
C ARG A 486 1.51 18.19 20.99
N ARG A 487 0.31 18.62 21.41
CA ARG A 487 -0.59 19.41 20.56
C ARG A 487 0.00 20.78 20.27
N ALA A 488 0.53 21.45 21.29
CA ALA A 488 1.20 22.75 21.15
C ALA A 488 2.41 22.67 20.20
N LEU A 489 3.24 21.63 20.30
CA LEU A 489 4.36 21.40 19.37
C LEU A 489 3.91 21.21 17.92
N GLY A 490 2.75 20.59 17.69
CA GLY A 490 2.15 20.50 16.36
C GLY A 490 1.73 21.87 15.81
N GLN A 491 1.18 22.73 16.65
CA GLN A 491 0.82 24.11 16.29
C GLN A 491 2.06 24.99 16.08
N VAL A 492 3.12 24.79 16.88
CA VAL A 492 4.41 25.46 16.71
C VAL A 492 5.04 25.09 15.36
N LEU A 493 5.02 23.81 14.99
CA LEU A 493 5.50 23.37 13.68
C LEU A 493 4.74 24.05 12.54
N LEU A 494 3.40 24.06 12.61
CA LEU A 494 2.55 24.72 11.61
C LEU A 494 2.83 26.23 11.52
N ALA A 495 3.03 26.89 12.67
CA ALA A 495 3.35 28.32 12.71
C ALA A 495 4.74 28.63 12.10
N ILE A 496 5.73 27.74 12.27
CA ILE A 496 7.05 27.87 11.62
C ILE A 496 6.92 27.66 10.11
N GLU A 497 6.13 26.68 9.66
CA GLU A 497 5.88 26.45 8.24
C GLU A 497 5.19 27.66 7.59
N GLN A 498 4.19 28.24 8.26
CA GLN A 498 3.54 29.48 7.82
C GLN A 498 4.49 30.69 7.84
N TRP A 499 5.37 30.80 8.85
CA TRP A 499 6.38 31.86 8.91
C TRP A 499 7.42 31.74 7.78
N GLN A 500 7.88 30.53 7.47
CA GLN A 500 8.74 30.27 6.31
C GLN A 500 8.04 30.63 5.01
N GLN A 501 6.76 30.30 4.89
CA GLN A 501 5.92 30.69 3.76
C GLN A 501 5.71 32.21 3.69
N GLN A 502 5.69 32.96 4.79
CA GLN A 502 5.60 34.43 4.75
C GLN A 502 6.92 35.10 4.33
N GLY A 503 8.07 34.49 4.62
CA GLY A 503 9.36 34.88 4.05
C GLY A 503 9.45 34.65 2.54
N GLU A 504 8.66 33.71 2.01
CA GLU A 504 8.53 33.41 0.58
C GLU A 504 7.29 34.08 -0.06
N SER A 505 6.30 34.51 0.74
CA SER A 505 5.08 35.19 0.29
C SER A 505 5.29 36.71 0.22
N THR A 506 6.25 37.13 -0.59
CA THR A 506 5.83 38.08 -1.62
C THR A 506 4.76 37.36 -2.42
N THR A 507 3.51 37.79 -2.33
CA THR A 507 2.51 37.51 -3.36
C THR A 507 3.15 37.81 -4.70
N ALA A 508 3.69 36.78 -5.36
CA ALA A 508 4.05 36.83 -6.75
C ALA A 508 2.71 36.98 -7.46
N ALA A 509 2.33 38.23 -7.73
CA ALA A 509 1.46 38.53 -8.84
C ALA A 509 1.99 37.69 -10.01
N SER A 510 1.10 36.95 -10.69
CA SER A 510 1.45 36.23 -11.90
C SER A 510 2.33 37.15 -12.75
N PRO A 511 3.55 36.73 -13.14
CA PRO A 511 4.47 37.63 -13.81
C PRO A 511 3.75 38.23 -15.02
N GLU A 512 3.54 39.54 -15.02
CA GLU A 512 2.89 40.23 -16.13
C GLU A 512 3.79 40.06 -17.35
N LEU A 513 3.33 39.25 -18.31
CA LEU A 513 4.01 39.03 -19.58
C LEU A 513 4.25 40.38 -20.25
N ASN A 514 5.51 40.72 -20.47
CA ASN A 514 5.82 41.90 -21.27
C ASN A 514 5.39 41.67 -22.73
N GLU A 515 5.22 42.75 -23.49
CA GLU A 515 4.68 42.67 -24.86
C GLU A 515 5.54 41.79 -25.79
N ALA A 516 6.86 41.80 -25.59
CA ALA A 516 7.80 40.98 -26.36
C ALA A 516 7.68 39.48 -26.03
N GLU A 517 7.59 39.12 -24.76
CA GLU A 517 7.37 37.74 -24.28
C GLU A 517 6.04 37.20 -24.76
N ARG A 518 4.99 38.03 -24.68
CA ARG A 518 3.66 37.67 -25.20
C ARG A 518 3.69 37.44 -26.70
N ALA A 519 4.37 38.29 -27.47
CA ALA A 519 4.51 38.12 -28.91
C ALA A 519 5.30 36.85 -29.27
N ALA A 520 6.39 36.55 -28.56
CA ALA A 520 7.19 35.34 -28.78
C ALA A 520 6.40 34.06 -28.44
N ALA A 521 5.69 34.05 -27.30
CA ALA A 521 4.84 32.94 -26.90
C ALA A 521 3.67 32.71 -27.88
N LEU A 522 3.05 33.79 -28.36
CA LEU A 522 2.00 33.71 -29.37
C LEU A 522 2.54 33.21 -30.71
N ALA A 523 3.73 33.67 -31.12
CA ALA A 523 4.40 33.21 -32.34
C ALA A 523 4.70 31.71 -32.29
N LEU A 524 5.10 31.18 -31.13
CA LEU A 524 5.21 29.73 -30.94
C LEU A 524 3.85 29.06 -31.12
N LEU A 525 2.80 29.50 -30.42
CA LEU A 525 1.46 28.89 -30.49
C LEU A 525 0.80 28.98 -31.88
N GLN A 526 1.21 29.95 -32.71
CA GLN A 526 0.75 30.14 -34.08
C GLN A 526 1.60 29.39 -35.12
N ASP A 527 2.68 28.73 -34.71
CA ASP A 527 3.57 27.99 -35.62
C ASP A 527 2.84 26.78 -36.25
N PRO A 528 2.77 26.66 -37.60
CA PRO A 528 2.13 25.52 -38.26
C PRO A 528 2.74 24.15 -37.90
N ASN A 529 4.00 24.13 -37.46
CA ASN A 529 4.72 22.92 -37.04
C ASN A 529 4.89 22.84 -35.50
N LEU A 530 3.98 23.46 -34.74
CA LEU A 530 4.02 23.59 -33.29
C LEU A 530 4.44 22.31 -32.56
N THR A 531 3.87 21.15 -32.89
CA THR A 531 4.17 19.88 -32.20
C THR A 531 5.60 19.39 -32.46
N ALA A 532 6.11 19.59 -33.69
CA ALA A 532 7.48 19.23 -34.03
C ALA A 532 8.48 20.18 -33.32
N ARG A 533 8.13 21.46 -33.24
CA ARG A 533 8.91 22.47 -32.53
C ARG A 533 8.98 22.20 -31.02
N ILE A 534 7.84 21.94 -30.37
CA ILE A 534 7.79 21.52 -28.96
C ILE A 534 8.67 20.29 -28.71
N THR A 535 8.63 19.31 -29.62
CA THR A 535 9.44 18.09 -29.49
C THR A 535 10.93 18.38 -29.60
N ALA A 536 11.33 19.27 -30.51
CA ALA A 536 12.71 19.71 -30.66
C ALA A 536 13.19 20.52 -29.44
N ASP A 537 12.35 21.41 -28.93
CA ASP A 537 12.64 22.24 -27.76
C ASP A 537 12.78 21.36 -26.49
N LEU A 538 11.89 20.38 -26.30
CA LEU A 538 11.99 19.37 -25.24
C LEU A 538 13.29 18.53 -25.34
N ALA A 539 13.72 18.20 -26.57
CA ALA A 539 14.99 17.51 -26.77
C ALA A 539 16.19 18.40 -26.42
N ALA A 540 16.14 19.69 -26.76
CA ALA A 540 17.15 20.68 -26.39
C ALA A 540 17.23 20.88 -24.86
N CYS A 541 16.10 20.74 -24.14
CA CYS A 541 16.08 20.74 -22.68
C CYS A 541 16.76 19.51 -22.03
N GLY A 542 17.18 18.52 -22.82
CA GLY A 542 18.14 17.50 -22.41
C GLY A 542 17.60 16.09 -22.21
N VAL A 543 16.44 15.76 -22.80
CA VAL A 543 15.93 14.38 -22.85
C VAL A 543 15.99 13.86 -24.29
N VAL A 544 16.86 12.87 -24.53
CA VAL A 544 17.10 12.29 -25.87
C VAL A 544 16.20 11.08 -26.08
N GLY A 545 15.78 10.81 -27.32
CA GLY A 545 15.19 9.51 -27.72
C GLY A 545 13.83 9.14 -27.13
N GLU A 546 13.13 10.10 -26.52
CA GLU A 546 11.83 9.93 -25.87
C GLU A 546 10.74 10.85 -26.45
N SER A 547 10.86 11.25 -27.72
CA SER A 547 10.00 12.26 -28.35
C SER A 547 8.50 12.00 -28.17
N THR A 548 8.05 10.76 -28.38
CA THR A 548 6.64 10.38 -28.17
C THR A 548 6.20 10.56 -26.72
N ASN A 549 6.98 10.07 -25.76
CA ASN A 549 6.64 10.15 -24.34
C ASN A 549 6.68 11.60 -23.83
N LEU A 550 7.65 12.40 -24.29
CA LEU A 550 7.76 13.82 -23.99
C LEU A 550 6.57 14.61 -24.55
N LEU A 551 6.20 14.38 -25.81
CA LEU A 551 5.05 15.03 -26.43
C LEU A 551 3.74 14.61 -25.75
N ALA A 552 3.58 13.34 -25.39
CA ALA A 552 2.41 12.87 -24.66
C ALA A 552 2.33 13.44 -23.24
N GLY A 553 3.46 13.54 -22.53
CA GLY A 553 3.55 14.23 -21.24
C GLY A 553 3.16 15.70 -21.35
N TYR A 554 3.65 16.40 -22.38
CA TYR A 554 3.32 17.80 -22.65
C TYR A 554 1.83 17.99 -22.98
N LEU A 555 1.25 17.13 -23.82
CA LEU A 555 -0.17 17.15 -24.16
C LEU A 555 -1.05 16.82 -22.95
N ALA A 556 -0.64 15.88 -22.11
CA ALA A 556 -1.29 15.63 -20.84
C ALA A 556 -1.23 16.87 -19.93
N ALA A 557 -0.11 17.59 -19.88
CA ALA A 557 -0.02 18.85 -19.14
C ALA A 557 -0.98 19.92 -19.67
N VAL A 558 -1.14 20.04 -20.99
CA VAL A 558 -2.12 20.95 -21.62
C VAL A 558 -3.56 20.58 -21.23
N SER A 559 -3.86 19.28 -21.10
CA SER A 559 -5.19 18.79 -20.73
C SER A 559 -5.72 19.31 -19.39
N ARG A 560 -4.87 19.88 -18.51
CA ARG A 560 -5.29 20.57 -17.27
C ARG A 560 -6.31 21.69 -17.52
N LYS A 561 -6.31 22.28 -18.72
CA LYS A 561 -7.23 23.34 -19.16
C LYS A 561 -8.55 22.79 -19.71
N LEU A 562 -8.71 21.46 -19.82
CA LEU A 562 -9.97 20.80 -20.14
C LEU A 562 -10.78 20.53 -18.86
N SER A 563 -12.07 20.24 -19.01
CA SER A 563 -12.95 19.85 -17.89
C SER A 563 -12.64 18.47 -17.32
N LYS A 564 -12.02 17.59 -18.12
CA LYS A 564 -11.59 16.24 -17.72
C LYS A 564 -10.16 16.00 -18.20
N PRO A 565 -9.14 16.38 -17.40
CA PRO A 565 -7.74 16.21 -17.77
C PRO A 565 -7.32 14.74 -17.89
N LEU A 566 -6.24 14.51 -18.63
CA LEU A 566 -5.52 13.24 -18.63
C LEU A 566 -4.75 13.06 -17.31
N ALA A 567 -4.50 11.81 -16.95
CA ALA A 567 -3.55 11.45 -15.91
C ALA A 567 -2.42 10.62 -16.54
N VAL A 568 -1.19 10.81 -16.07
CA VAL A 568 0.01 10.13 -16.58
C VAL A 568 0.69 9.38 -15.45
N LEU A 569 1.06 8.13 -15.72
CA LEU A 569 1.89 7.31 -14.86
C LEU A 569 3.15 6.92 -15.63
N ILE A 570 4.31 7.37 -15.18
CA ILE A 570 5.61 7.03 -15.75
C ILE A 570 6.15 5.82 -14.99
N GLN A 571 6.31 4.70 -15.69
CA GLN A 571 6.76 3.43 -15.14
C GLN A 571 8.11 3.03 -15.75
N SER A 572 9.10 2.76 -14.91
CA SER A 572 10.41 2.26 -15.35
C SER A 572 11.14 1.50 -14.23
N SER A 573 12.21 0.79 -14.57
CA SER A 573 13.14 0.29 -13.55
C SER A 573 13.83 1.44 -12.80
N SER A 574 14.43 1.14 -11.65
CA SER A 574 15.18 2.15 -10.89
C SER A 574 16.37 2.67 -11.72
N ALA A 575 16.62 3.98 -11.67
CA ALA A 575 17.64 4.69 -12.45
C ALA A 575 17.44 4.75 -13.99
N ALA A 576 16.30 4.31 -14.54
CA ALA A 576 16.03 4.42 -15.98
C ALA A 576 15.67 5.84 -16.49
N GLY A 577 15.54 6.85 -15.62
CA GLY A 577 15.29 8.24 -16.02
C GLY A 577 13.83 8.73 -15.87
N LYS A 578 12.99 8.03 -15.11
CA LYS A 578 11.59 8.44 -14.82
C LYS A 578 11.45 9.88 -14.28
N SER A 579 12.28 10.24 -13.31
CA SER A 579 12.25 11.58 -12.71
C SER A 579 12.70 12.64 -13.72
N SER A 580 13.68 12.31 -14.56
CA SER A 580 14.16 13.20 -15.62
C SER A 580 13.08 13.48 -16.67
N LEU A 581 12.27 12.47 -17.03
CA LEU A 581 11.14 12.67 -17.95
C LEU A 581 10.06 13.57 -17.34
N MET A 582 9.72 13.34 -16.07
CA MET A 582 8.77 14.16 -15.33
C MET A 582 9.26 15.61 -15.22
N GLU A 583 10.51 15.83 -14.80
CA GLU A 583 11.12 17.15 -14.64
C GLU A 583 11.20 17.92 -15.97
N ALA A 584 11.53 17.25 -17.07
CA ALA A 584 11.61 17.88 -18.39
C ALA A 584 10.25 18.38 -18.89
N VAL A 585 9.16 17.69 -18.58
CA VAL A 585 7.81 18.17 -18.92
C VAL A 585 7.39 19.27 -17.95
N LEU A 586 7.59 19.07 -16.64
CA LEU A 586 7.17 20.03 -15.63
C LEU A 586 7.92 21.37 -15.73
N SER A 587 9.20 21.38 -16.14
CA SER A 587 9.98 22.62 -16.30
C SER A 587 9.34 23.60 -17.28
N LEU A 588 8.68 23.09 -18.32
CA LEU A 588 7.99 23.89 -19.34
C LEU A 588 6.61 24.40 -18.89
N ILE A 589 6.15 24.01 -17.71
CA ILE A 589 4.88 24.45 -17.13
C ILE A 589 5.13 25.58 -16.12
N PRO A 590 4.32 26.65 -16.14
CA PRO A 590 4.43 27.74 -15.17
C PRO A 590 4.40 27.25 -13.72
N GLU A 591 5.23 27.84 -12.87
CA GLU A 591 5.36 27.41 -11.47
C GLU A 591 4.06 27.56 -10.70
N GLU A 592 3.27 28.58 -11.01
CA GLU A 592 1.96 28.84 -10.42
C GLU A 592 0.87 27.81 -10.82
N GLU A 593 1.11 27.04 -11.89
CA GLU A 593 0.18 26.03 -12.41
C GLU A 593 0.64 24.58 -12.14
N ARG A 594 1.71 24.38 -11.36
CA ARG A 594 2.21 23.05 -10.96
C ARG A 594 2.45 22.97 -9.46
N ILE A 595 2.22 21.79 -8.90
CA ILE A 595 2.52 21.46 -7.51
C ILE A 595 3.23 20.10 -7.53
N GLN A 596 4.41 20.04 -6.91
CA GLN A 596 5.25 18.84 -6.92
C GLN A 596 5.55 18.40 -5.48
N TYR A 597 5.34 17.12 -5.21
CA TYR A 597 5.68 16.48 -3.94
C TYR A 597 6.59 15.27 -4.16
N SER A 598 7.59 15.12 -3.29
CA SER A 598 8.41 13.90 -3.24
C SER A 598 7.60 12.73 -2.69
N ALA A 599 6.90 12.95 -1.57
CA ALA A 599 5.94 12.02 -0.97
C ALA A 599 4.84 12.81 -0.26
N MET A 600 3.62 12.27 -0.23
CA MET A 600 2.46 12.92 0.37
C MET A 600 1.53 11.86 0.97
N THR A 601 0.94 12.16 2.13
CA THR A 601 -0.07 11.30 2.75
C THR A 601 -1.45 11.57 2.14
N GLY A 602 -2.31 10.56 2.05
CA GLY A 602 -3.67 10.73 1.53
C GLY A 602 -4.51 11.76 2.30
N GLN A 603 -4.24 11.93 3.59
CA GLN A 603 -4.88 12.94 4.44
C GLN A 603 -4.49 14.37 4.04
N SER A 604 -3.22 14.61 3.69
CA SER A 604 -2.73 15.93 3.29
C SER A 604 -3.49 16.50 2.09
N LEU A 605 -3.93 15.66 1.16
CA LEU A 605 -4.73 16.07 -0.01
C LEU A 605 -6.05 16.73 0.38
N PHE A 606 -6.70 16.31 1.45
CA PHE A 606 -7.97 16.90 1.89
C PHE A 606 -7.78 18.27 2.55
N TYR A 607 -6.62 18.50 3.17
CA TYR A 607 -6.27 19.78 3.78
C TYR A 607 -5.67 20.79 2.77
N LEU A 608 -5.37 20.35 1.53
CA LEU A 608 -5.07 21.26 0.42
C LEU A 608 -6.29 22.12 0.00
N GLY A 609 -7.45 22.00 0.64
CA GLY A 609 -8.64 22.83 0.37
C GLY A 609 -8.42 24.33 0.51
N GLU A 610 -7.35 24.77 1.18
CA GLU A 610 -6.92 26.17 1.23
C GLU A 610 -6.16 26.60 -0.03
N THR A 611 -5.71 25.65 -0.87
CA THR A 611 -5.03 25.86 -2.15
C THR A 611 -5.92 25.44 -3.34
N ASN A 612 -6.14 26.35 -4.28
CA ASN A 612 -6.91 26.05 -5.50
C ASN A 612 -6.12 25.11 -6.43
N LEU A 613 -6.62 23.87 -6.64
CA LEU A 613 -6.05 22.87 -7.56
C LEU A 613 -6.63 22.92 -8.98
N GLN A 614 -7.60 23.80 -9.25
CA GLN A 614 -8.21 23.93 -10.57
C GLN A 614 -7.18 24.36 -11.60
N HIS A 615 -7.16 23.64 -12.72
CA HIS A 615 -6.25 23.85 -13.84
C HIS A 615 -4.76 23.73 -13.51
N LYS A 616 -4.43 22.99 -12.44
CA LYS A 616 -3.04 22.72 -12.03
C LYS A 616 -2.61 21.28 -12.35
N ILE A 617 -1.31 21.07 -12.31
CA ILE A 617 -0.68 19.74 -12.35
C ILE A 617 -0.26 19.36 -10.94
N LEU A 618 -0.68 18.17 -10.49
CA LEU A 618 -0.20 17.55 -9.26
C LEU A 618 0.80 16.45 -9.63
N ALA A 619 2.07 16.67 -9.31
CA ALA A 619 3.17 15.76 -9.59
C ALA A 619 3.65 15.03 -8.32
N ILE A 620 3.75 13.70 -8.36
CA ILE A 620 4.18 12.87 -7.23
C ILE A 620 5.31 11.93 -7.68
N ALA A 621 6.50 12.10 -7.10
CA ALA A 621 7.74 11.51 -7.60
C ALA A 621 8.05 10.07 -7.10
N GLU A 622 7.54 9.67 -5.93
CA GLU A 622 7.95 8.41 -5.30
C GLU A 622 6.81 7.40 -5.09
N GLU A 623 7.21 6.12 -5.14
CA GLU A 623 6.34 4.94 -5.03
C GLU A 623 5.47 4.94 -3.77
N GLU A 624 6.06 5.31 -2.64
CA GLU A 624 5.37 5.35 -1.34
C GLU A 624 4.31 6.45 -1.29
N GLY A 625 4.56 7.59 -1.94
CA GLY A 625 3.62 8.71 -2.03
C GLY A 625 2.40 8.39 -2.90
N VAL A 626 2.57 7.61 -3.98
CA VAL A 626 1.44 7.18 -4.82
C VAL A 626 0.56 6.18 -4.06
N ARG A 627 1.14 5.25 -3.31
CA ARG A 627 0.38 4.24 -2.54
C ARG A 627 -0.46 4.90 -1.45
N GLN A 628 0.14 5.77 -0.64
CA GLN A 628 -0.55 6.39 0.51
C GLN A 628 -1.64 7.40 0.11
N ALA A 629 -1.62 7.90 -1.13
CA ALA A 629 -2.57 8.86 -1.66
C ALA A 629 -3.51 8.30 -2.75
N ALA A 630 -3.38 7.01 -3.11
CA ALA A 630 -4.05 6.42 -4.26
C ALA A 630 -5.58 6.64 -4.25
N TYR A 631 -6.23 6.48 -3.10
CA TYR A 631 -7.68 6.67 -2.97
C TYR A 631 -8.13 8.11 -3.25
N ALA A 632 -7.48 9.09 -2.63
CA ALA A 632 -7.78 10.51 -2.84
C ALA A 632 -7.52 10.93 -4.29
N LEU A 633 -6.45 10.42 -4.90
CA LEU A 633 -6.14 10.65 -6.32
C LEU A 633 -7.19 10.02 -7.26
N LYS A 634 -7.74 8.84 -6.92
CA LYS A 634 -8.82 8.19 -7.68
C LYS A 634 -10.11 9.03 -7.66
N LEU A 635 -10.52 9.52 -6.49
CA LEU A 635 -11.71 10.37 -6.35
C LEU A 635 -11.54 11.68 -7.12
N LEU A 636 -10.40 12.36 -6.93
CA LEU A 636 -10.11 13.61 -7.60
C LEU A 636 -10.09 13.49 -9.13
N GLN A 637 -9.69 12.32 -9.66
CA GLN A 637 -9.73 12.05 -11.09
C GLN A 637 -11.13 11.68 -11.63
N SER A 638 -11.94 10.97 -10.85
CA SER A 638 -13.25 10.47 -11.30
C SER A 638 -14.38 11.49 -11.08
N ASP A 639 -14.41 12.11 -9.90
CA ASP A 639 -15.48 12.99 -9.47
C ASP A 639 -15.13 14.46 -9.71
N GLY A 640 -13.86 14.78 -9.94
CA GLY A 640 -13.39 16.15 -10.21
C GLY A 640 -13.43 17.06 -8.97
N GLU A 641 -13.83 16.54 -7.82
CA GLU A 641 -13.76 17.19 -6.52
C GLU A 641 -13.48 16.17 -5.42
N LEU A 642 -12.92 16.63 -4.32
CA LEU A 642 -12.58 15.83 -3.15
C LEU A 642 -13.14 16.54 -1.92
N THR A 643 -14.08 15.91 -1.23
CA THR A 643 -14.73 16.49 -0.05
C THR A 643 -14.47 15.62 1.18
N MET A 644 -14.07 16.24 2.29
CA MET A 644 -13.94 15.58 3.59
C MET A 644 -14.60 16.44 4.67
N ALA A 645 -15.48 15.83 5.44
CA ALA A 645 -16.02 16.43 6.65
C ALA A 645 -15.11 16.06 7.82
N SER A 646 -14.52 17.06 8.48
CA SER A 646 -13.70 16.85 9.68
C SER A 646 -14.25 17.68 10.83
N THR A 647 -14.35 17.08 12.00
CA THR A 647 -14.96 17.71 13.18
C THR A 647 -13.91 18.55 13.90
N GLY A 648 -14.07 19.88 13.83
CA GLY A 648 -13.28 20.84 14.59
C GLY A 648 -14.01 21.30 15.84
N LYS A 649 -13.30 21.88 16.81
CA LYS A 649 -13.95 22.66 17.88
C LYS A 649 -14.07 24.10 17.42
N ASP A 650 -15.26 24.67 17.61
CA ASP A 650 -15.47 26.11 17.47
C ASP A 650 -14.75 26.82 18.63
N GLU A 651 -13.81 27.70 18.30
CA GLU A 651 -12.92 28.36 19.26
C GLU A 651 -13.66 29.35 20.17
N THR A 652 -14.84 29.80 19.74
CA THR A 652 -15.70 30.70 20.51
C THR A 652 -16.67 29.97 21.43
N THR A 653 -17.18 28.81 21.01
CA THR A 653 -18.26 28.11 21.73
C THR A 653 -17.82 26.79 22.38
N GLY A 654 -16.63 26.27 22.03
CA GLY A 654 -16.11 24.99 22.50
C GLY A 654 -16.85 23.76 21.94
N ASN A 655 -17.91 23.99 21.15
CA ASN A 655 -18.74 22.94 20.56
C ASN A 655 -18.04 22.27 19.38
N LEU A 656 -18.35 20.99 19.17
CA LEU A 656 -17.91 20.25 18.00
C LEU A 656 -18.69 20.73 16.78
N VAL A 657 -17.99 21.29 15.79
CA VAL A 657 -18.55 21.74 14.53
C VAL A 657 -17.84 20.99 13.40
N THR A 658 -18.63 20.33 12.57
CA THR A 658 -18.15 19.67 11.36
C THR A 658 -17.75 20.72 10.33
N LYS A 659 -16.44 20.82 10.03
CA LYS A 659 -15.90 21.64 8.94
C LYS A 659 -15.73 20.75 7.71
N SER A 660 -16.37 21.13 6.61
CA SER A 660 -16.17 20.48 5.31
C SER A 660 -14.99 21.12 4.57
N TYR A 661 -14.00 20.31 4.22
CA TYR A 661 -12.89 20.67 3.35
C TYR A 661 -13.23 20.15 1.94
N THR A 662 -13.20 21.04 0.95
CA THR A 662 -13.51 20.68 -0.44
C THR A 662 -12.39 21.17 -1.34
N VAL A 663 -11.77 20.24 -2.06
CA VAL A 663 -10.76 20.51 -3.09
C VAL A 663 -11.42 20.33 -4.44
N LYS A 664 -11.42 21.37 -5.27
CA LYS A 664 -12.03 21.33 -6.60
C LYS A 664 -10.97 21.14 -7.68
N GLY A 665 -11.21 20.18 -8.56
CA GLY A 665 -10.56 20.06 -9.86
C GLY A 665 -11.27 20.93 -10.91
N PRO A 666 -10.83 20.90 -12.18
CA PRO A 666 -10.03 19.84 -12.82
C PRO A 666 -8.52 19.92 -12.51
N VAL A 667 -7.88 18.77 -12.24
CA VAL A 667 -6.43 18.67 -11.99
C VAL A 667 -5.83 17.58 -12.89
N MET A 668 -4.63 17.84 -13.41
CA MET A 668 -3.84 16.84 -14.15
C MET A 668 -2.92 16.11 -13.17
N LEU A 669 -2.92 14.78 -13.19
CA LEU A 669 -2.06 13.98 -12.33
C LEU A 669 -0.84 13.47 -13.11
N MET A 670 0.37 13.68 -12.56
CA MET A 670 1.61 13.14 -13.12
C MET A 670 2.37 12.36 -12.05
N LEU A 671 2.44 11.04 -12.21
CA LEU A 671 2.93 10.12 -11.18
C LEU A 671 4.14 9.34 -11.73
N THR A 672 5.13 9.05 -10.90
CA THR A 672 6.24 8.16 -11.26
C THR A 672 6.32 6.95 -10.32
N THR A 673 6.60 5.76 -10.86
CA THR A 673 6.68 4.52 -10.06
C THR A 673 7.75 3.55 -10.56
N THR A 674 8.41 2.87 -9.61
CA THR A 674 9.33 1.74 -9.86
C THR A 674 8.67 0.38 -9.74
N ALA A 675 7.46 0.33 -9.17
CA ALA A 675 6.73 -0.91 -8.99
C ALA A 675 6.16 -1.39 -10.32
N ILE A 676 6.33 -2.69 -10.58
CA ILE A 676 5.61 -3.39 -11.65
C ILE A 676 4.14 -3.60 -11.23
N ASP A 677 3.89 -3.66 -9.92
CA ASP A 677 2.60 -3.94 -9.31
C ASP A 677 2.03 -2.64 -8.71
N VAL A 678 1.41 -1.84 -9.58
CA VAL A 678 0.64 -0.65 -9.20
C VAL A 678 -0.83 -1.05 -9.14
N ASP A 679 -1.61 -0.43 -8.26
CA ASP A 679 -3.06 -0.62 -8.20
C ASP A 679 -3.67 -0.60 -9.61
N GLU A 680 -4.28 -1.73 -9.99
CA GLU A 680 -4.79 -1.97 -11.34
C GLU A 680 -5.87 -0.94 -11.72
N GLU A 681 -6.61 -0.45 -10.72
CA GLU A 681 -7.63 0.57 -10.88
C GLU A 681 -7.03 1.94 -11.27
N LEU A 682 -5.92 2.33 -10.66
CA LEU A 682 -5.17 3.56 -10.96
C LEU A 682 -4.42 3.44 -12.30
N LEU A 683 -3.83 2.27 -12.59
CA LEU A 683 -3.23 1.98 -13.90
C LEU A 683 -4.26 2.13 -15.03
N ASN A 684 -5.46 1.60 -14.82
CA ASN A 684 -6.55 1.70 -15.79
C ASN A 684 -7.10 3.13 -15.95
N ARG A 685 -6.70 4.07 -15.09
CA ARG A 685 -7.09 5.48 -15.11
C ARG A 685 -6.04 6.39 -15.73
N CYS A 686 -4.77 5.99 -15.74
CA CYS A 686 -3.67 6.78 -16.30
C CYS A 686 -3.29 6.34 -17.73
N LEU A 687 -2.63 7.24 -18.46
CA LEU A 687 -1.77 6.92 -19.59
C LEU A 687 -0.44 6.42 -19.02
N VAL A 688 -0.07 5.18 -19.34
CA VAL A 688 1.17 4.57 -18.84
C VAL A 688 2.31 4.85 -19.82
N LEU A 689 3.29 5.65 -19.40
CA LEU A 689 4.49 5.94 -20.18
C LEU A 689 5.63 5.06 -19.68
N THR A 690 6.21 4.26 -20.57
CA THR A 690 7.37 3.42 -20.27
C THR A 690 8.62 4.06 -20.85
N VAL A 691 9.66 4.22 -20.02
CA VAL A 691 10.95 4.77 -20.46
C VAL A 691 11.73 3.71 -21.27
N ASN A 692 12.43 4.14 -22.31
CA ASN A 692 13.28 3.32 -23.15
C ASN A 692 14.60 2.99 -22.41
N GLU A 693 14.79 1.71 -22.10
CA GLU A 693 15.97 1.19 -21.42
C GLU A 693 16.96 0.52 -22.39
N SER A 694 16.88 0.84 -23.69
CA SER A 694 17.77 0.23 -24.68
C SER A 694 19.22 0.70 -24.53
N ARG A 695 20.14 -0.11 -25.07
CA ARG A 695 21.57 0.21 -25.06
C ARG A 695 21.85 1.47 -25.89
N GLU A 696 21.24 1.56 -27.06
CA GLU A 696 21.37 2.70 -27.99
C GLU A 696 20.92 3.99 -27.30
N GLN A 697 19.82 3.91 -26.54
CA GLN A 697 19.30 5.02 -25.76
C GLN A 697 20.25 5.44 -24.63
N THR A 698 20.82 4.46 -23.92
CA THR A 698 21.83 4.72 -22.88
C THR A 698 23.08 5.39 -23.46
N GLU A 699 23.56 4.92 -24.62
CA GLU A 699 24.70 5.51 -25.33
C GLU A 699 24.42 6.96 -25.76
N ALA A 700 23.19 7.24 -26.23
CA ALA A 700 22.76 8.58 -26.59
C ALA A 700 22.70 9.52 -25.37
N ILE A 701 22.19 9.04 -24.22
CA ILE A 701 22.18 9.80 -22.96
C ILE A 701 23.61 10.13 -22.52
N HIS A 702 24.53 9.16 -22.55
CA HIS A 702 25.94 9.40 -22.22
C HIS A 702 26.61 10.39 -23.17
N ALA A 703 26.26 10.37 -24.46
CA ALA A 703 26.77 11.34 -25.43
C ALA A 703 26.34 12.77 -25.06
N VAL A 704 25.06 12.98 -24.73
CA VAL A 704 24.56 14.30 -24.32
C VAL A 704 25.11 14.73 -22.96
N GLN A 705 25.22 13.83 -21.98
CA GLN A 705 25.84 14.16 -20.69
C GLN A 705 27.30 14.61 -20.85
N ARG A 706 28.05 14.00 -21.78
CA ARG A 706 29.41 14.45 -22.13
C ARG A 706 29.40 15.79 -22.87
N HIS A 707 28.47 15.99 -23.81
CA HIS A 707 28.34 17.25 -24.53
C HIS A 707 28.00 18.42 -23.59
N LYS A 708 27.18 18.20 -22.56
CA LYS A 708 26.90 19.20 -21.51
C LYS A 708 28.15 19.66 -20.74
N GLN A 709 29.23 18.89 -20.73
CA GLN A 709 30.50 19.27 -20.09
C GLN A 709 31.44 20.06 -21.03
N THR A 710 31.03 20.34 -22.28
CA THR A 710 31.79 21.17 -23.22
C THR A 710 31.37 22.64 -23.11
N LEU A 711 32.20 23.55 -23.63
CA LEU A 711 31.85 24.98 -23.72
C LEU A 711 30.58 25.20 -24.54
N GLU A 712 30.40 24.44 -25.63
CA GLU A 712 29.18 24.48 -26.46
C GLU A 712 27.96 24.03 -25.66
N GLY A 713 28.07 22.97 -24.86
CA GLY A 713 26.99 22.50 -23.99
C GLY A 713 26.63 23.47 -22.86
N LEU A 714 27.62 24.19 -22.32
CA LEU A 714 27.38 25.26 -21.33
C LEU A 714 26.72 26.49 -21.96
N LEU A 715 27.07 26.84 -23.20
CA LEU A 715 26.40 27.93 -23.92
C LEU A 715 24.96 27.56 -24.30
N ALA A 716 24.69 26.29 -24.60
CA ALA A 716 23.35 25.75 -24.82
C ALA A 716 22.46 25.79 -23.54
N GLU A 717 23.04 25.96 -22.35
CA GLU A 717 22.28 26.12 -21.11
C GLU A 717 21.47 27.43 -21.10
N ASN A 718 22.01 28.51 -21.68
CA ASN A 718 21.28 29.77 -21.84
C ASN A 718 20.08 29.62 -22.80
N GLU A 719 20.23 28.78 -23.83
CA GLU A 719 19.15 28.47 -24.77
C GLU A 719 18.03 27.67 -24.09
N ARG A 720 18.39 26.73 -23.21
CA ARG A 720 17.41 25.99 -22.38
C ARG A 720 16.58 26.93 -21.50
N ASP A 721 17.21 27.90 -20.86
CA ASP A 721 16.50 28.83 -19.97
C ASP A 721 15.53 29.72 -20.78
N TYR A 722 15.96 30.17 -21.96
CA TYR A 722 15.10 30.87 -22.92
C TYR A 722 13.89 30.02 -23.36
N LEU A 723 14.12 28.78 -23.80
CA LEU A 723 13.05 27.87 -24.24
C LEU A 723 12.08 27.55 -23.10
N THR A 724 12.61 27.37 -21.88
CA THR A 724 11.79 27.15 -20.68
C THR A 724 10.85 28.33 -20.44
N ALA A 725 11.38 29.55 -20.43
CA ALA A 725 10.56 30.76 -20.29
C ALA A 725 9.54 30.92 -21.42
N LEU A 726 9.94 30.65 -22.68
CA LEU A 726 9.07 30.70 -23.85
C LEU A 726 7.86 29.75 -23.70
N HIS A 727 8.10 28.50 -23.32
CA HIS A 727 7.02 27.52 -23.13
C HIS A 727 6.13 27.83 -21.93
N GLN A 728 6.70 28.28 -20.80
CA GLN A 728 5.89 28.70 -19.66
C GLN A 728 4.96 29.86 -20.06
N ASN A 729 5.48 30.84 -20.80
CA ASN A 729 4.70 31.96 -21.31
C ASN A 729 3.63 31.51 -22.31
N ALA A 730 3.93 30.58 -23.22
CA ALA A 730 2.94 29.98 -24.12
C ALA A 730 1.84 29.25 -23.33
N GLN A 731 2.20 28.50 -22.28
CA GLN A 731 1.25 27.81 -21.42
C GLN A 731 0.33 28.77 -20.64
N ARG A 732 0.83 29.94 -20.21
CA ARG A 732 0.03 31.02 -19.60
C ARG A 732 -1.03 31.59 -20.56
N LEU A 733 -0.73 31.65 -21.85
CA LEU A 733 -1.66 32.17 -22.86
C LEU A 733 -2.81 31.20 -23.18
N LEU A 734 -2.63 29.89 -23.00
CA LEU A 734 -3.67 28.90 -23.31
C LEU A 734 -4.91 29.11 -22.42
N LYS A 735 -6.07 29.33 -23.06
CA LYS A 735 -7.35 29.50 -22.37
C LYS A 735 -8.07 28.15 -22.20
N PRO A 736 -8.78 27.94 -21.08
CA PRO A 736 -9.73 26.85 -20.94
C PRO A 736 -10.89 27.02 -21.94
N LEU A 737 -11.03 26.10 -22.90
CA LEU A 737 -12.08 26.12 -23.92
C LEU A 737 -12.70 24.73 -24.06
N ASN A 738 -13.99 24.69 -24.41
CA ASN A 738 -14.63 23.42 -24.74
C ASN A 738 -14.12 22.92 -26.09
N VAL A 739 -13.99 21.61 -26.24
CA VAL A 739 -13.54 21.00 -27.50
C VAL A 739 -14.59 20.01 -27.98
N VAL A 740 -15.12 20.27 -29.17
CA VAL A 740 -16.10 19.43 -29.86
C VAL A 740 -15.39 18.61 -30.93
N ASN A 741 -15.61 17.30 -30.93
CA ASN A 741 -15.10 16.41 -31.96
C ASN A 741 -16.23 16.04 -32.95
N PRO A 742 -16.34 16.69 -34.12
CA PRO A 742 -17.37 16.38 -35.11
C PRO A 742 -17.22 14.98 -35.72
N TYR A 743 -16.03 14.39 -35.63
CA TYR A 743 -15.74 13.04 -36.12
C TYR A 743 -15.96 11.96 -35.06
N ALA A 744 -16.38 12.31 -33.83
CA ALA A 744 -16.47 11.36 -32.72
C ALA A 744 -17.30 10.12 -33.04
N ALA A 745 -18.42 10.27 -33.77
CA ALA A 745 -19.28 9.15 -34.16
C ALA A 745 -18.65 8.19 -35.19
N GLN A 746 -17.60 8.64 -35.89
CA GLN A 746 -16.88 7.85 -36.90
C GLN A 746 -15.65 7.14 -36.31
N LEU A 747 -15.23 7.51 -35.10
CA LEU A 747 -14.08 6.90 -34.44
C LEU A 747 -14.47 5.54 -33.86
N THR A 748 -13.90 4.47 -34.42
CA THR A 748 -14.03 3.12 -33.87
C THR A 748 -12.91 2.82 -32.89
N PHE A 749 -13.25 2.09 -31.84
CA PHE A 749 -12.30 1.58 -30.85
C PHE A 749 -12.68 0.15 -30.51
N MET A 750 -11.71 -0.67 -30.11
CA MET A 750 -11.96 -2.07 -29.75
C MET A 750 -13.05 -2.18 -28.67
N SER A 751 -13.99 -3.10 -28.84
CA SER A 751 -15.16 -3.28 -27.94
C SER A 751 -15.24 -4.66 -27.28
N ASP A 752 -14.21 -5.48 -27.51
CA ASP A 752 -14.05 -6.85 -27.04
C ASP A 752 -13.72 -6.96 -25.54
N LYS A 753 -13.13 -5.91 -24.93
CA LYS A 753 -12.75 -5.92 -23.50
C LYS A 753 -13.39 -4.77 -22.72
N THR A 754 -13.80 -5.00 -21.49
CA THR A 754 -14.40 -3.96 -20.62
C THR A 754 -13.44 -2.79 -20.34
N ARG A 755 -12.13 -3.06 -20.34
CA ARG A 755 -11.06 -2.06 -20.16
C ARG A 755 -11.05 -0.99 -21.25
N THR A 756 -11.38 -1.35 -22.50
CA THR A 756 -11.31 -0.42 -23.64
C THR A 756 -12.29 0.74 -23.52
N ARG A 757 -13.33 0.63 -22.67
CA ARG A 757 -14.24 1.75 -22.35
C ARG A 757 -13.49 2.94 -21.74
N ARG A 758 -12.51 2.69 -20.86
CA ARG A 758 -11.71 3.76 -20.22
C ARG A 758 -10.63 4.26 -21.18
N ASP A 759 -9.97 3.35 -21.89
CA ASP A 759 -8.91 3.74 -22.83
C ASP A 759 -9.45 4.52 -24.04
N HIS A 760 -10.67 4.21 -24.50
CA HIS A 760 -11.37 5.02 -25.49
C HIS A 760 -11.55 6.47 -25.02
N MET A 761 -11.94 6.68 -23.76
CA MET A 761 -12.06 8.04 -23.23
C MET A 761 -10.71 8.77 -23.16
N LYS A 762 -9.63 8.08 -22.78
CA LYS A 762 -8.27 8.66 -22.79
C LYS A 762 -7.86 9.09 -24.20
N TYR A 763 -8.17 8.26 -25.20
CA TYR A 763 -7.91 8.57 -26.60
C TYR A 763 -8.70 9.80 -27.07
N LEU A 764 -9.98 9.91 -26.73
CA LEU A 764 -10.77 11.11 -27.04
C LEU A 764 -10.24 12.38 -26.35
N THR A 765 -9.86 12.28 -25.07
CA THR A 765 -9.26 13.41 -24.34
C THR A 765 -7.90 13.81 -24.90
N LEU A 766 -7.11 12.84 -25.40
CA LEU A 766 -5.85 13.13 -26.10
C LEU A 766 -6.09 13.95 -27.37
N ILE A 767 -7.08 13.58 -28.19
CA ILE A 767 -7.51 14.37 -29.36
C ILE A 767 -7.91 15.79 -28.93
N GLN A 768 -8.70 15.92 -27.87
CA GLN A 768 -9.13 17.23 -27.36
C GLN A 768 -7.94 18.08 -26.89
N SER A 769 -6.95 17.47 -26.25
CA SER A 769 -5.74 18.15 -25.77
C SER A 769 -4.90 18.69 -26.93
N ILE A 770 -4.80 17.94 -28.03
CA ILE A 770 -4.14 18.40 -29.25
C ILE A 770 -4.90 19.58 -29.86
N ALA A 771 -6.22 19.50 -29.97
CA ALA A 771 -7.03 20.59 -30.49
C ALA A 771 -6.91 21.87 -29.64
N LEU A 772 -6.88 21.72 -28.30
CA LEU A 772 -6.72 22.83 -27.36
C LEU A 772 -5.34 23.50 -27.45
N LEU A 773 -4.29 22.71 -27.67
CA LEU A 773 -2.94 23.24 -27.91
C LEU A 773 -2.91 24.16 -29.14
N HIS A 774 -3.66 23.81 -30.18
CA HIS A 774 -3.75 24.57 -31.42
C HIS A 774 -4.85 25.66 -31.40
N GLN A 775 -5.33 26.10 -30.22
CA GLN A 775 -6.43 27.08 -30.12
C GLN A 775 -6.16 28.42 -30.83
N TYR A 776 -4.88 28.81 -30.96
CA TYR A 776 -4.46 30.05 -31.64
C TYR A 776 -4.28 29.90 -33.16
N GLN A 777 -4.47 28.69 -33.69
CA GLN A 777 -4.40 28.38 -35.11
C GLN A 777 -5.80 28.12 -35.70
N ARG A 778 -6.85 28.35 -34.91
CA ARG A 778 -8.22 27.93 -35.20
C ARG A 778 -9.21 29.02 -34.87
N GLU A 779 -10.36 28.93 -35.52
CA GLU A 779 -11.51 29.75 -35.18
C GLU A 779 -12.19 29.19 -33.91
N ILE A 780 -12.41 30.06 -32.93
CA ILE A 780 -13.23 29.76 -31.75
C ILE A 780 -14.70 30.00 -32.15
N LYS A 781 -15.49 28.93 -32.14
CA LYS A 781 -16.91 28.97 -32.49
C LYS A 781 -17.76 29.20 -31.24
N THR A 782 -18.95 29.75 -31.43
CA THR A 782 -19.91 29.97 -30.34
C THR A 782 -21.27 29.38 -30.67
N ALA A 783 -21.83 28.59 -29.75
CA ALA A 783 -23.19 28.07 -29.85
C ALA A 783 -24.04 28.59 -28.68
N GLU A 784 -25.32 28.87 -28.94
CA GLU A 784 -26.26 29.27 -27.91
C GLU A 784 -27.35 28.22 -27.76
N HIS A 785 -27.57 27.76 -26.53
CA HIS A 785 -28.66 26.83 -26.22
C HIS A 785 -29.31 27.23 -24.90
N ARG A 786 -30.62 27.49 -24.92
CA ARG A 786 -31.41 27.89 -23.74
C ARG A 786 -30.81 29.10 -22.99
N GLY A 787 -30.35 30.11 -23.73
CA GLY A 787 -29.78 31.35 -23.17
C GLY A 787 -28.37 31.21 -22.57
N ARG A 788 -27.72 30.05 -22.73
CA ARG A 788 -26.29 29.87 -22.37
C ARG A 788 -25.45 29.89 -23.64
N ARG A 789 -24.48 30.82 -23.69
CA ARG A 789 -23.46 30.89 -24.74
C ARG A 789 -22.28 29.98 -24.40
N LEU A 790 -21.94 29.09 -25.31
CA LEU A 790 -20.84 28.13 -25.19
C LEU A 790 -19.78 28.45 -26.25
N GLU A 791 -18.56 28.75 -25.83
CA GLU A 791 -17.41 28.86 -26.72
C GLU A 791 -16.73 27.49 -26.84
N TYR A 792 -16.41 27.09 -28.08
CA TYR A 792 -15.80 25.80 -28.36
C TYR A 792 -14.88 25.82 -29.58
N LEU A 793 -13.93 24.88 -29.58
CA LEU A 793 -13.05 24.56 -30.70
C LEU A 793 -13.49 23.26 -31.35
N GLU A 794 -13.29 23.14 -32.66
CA GLU A 794 -13.51 21.89 -33.38
C GLU A 794 -12.19 21.14 -33.60
N VAL A 795 -12.27 19.82 -33.41
CA VAL A 795 -11.20 18.87 -33.74
C VAL A 795 -11.04 18.77 -35.25
N THR A 796 -9.79 18.73 -35.74
CA THR A 796 -9.47 18.50 -37.15
C THR A 796 -9.04 17.05 -37.40
N LYS A 797 -9.00 16.64 -38.67
CA LYS A 797 -8.48 15.31 -39.04
C LYS A 797 -6.99 15.15 -38.70
N ASP A 798 -6.22 16.24 -38.69
CA ASP A 798 -4.80 16.22 -38.33
C ASP A 798 -4.59 15.88 -36.85
N ASP A 799 -5.47 16.37 -35.97
CA ASP A 799 -5.45 16.02 -34.54
C ASP A 799 -5.64 14.53 -34.31
N ILE A 800 -6.58 13.94 -35.06
CA ILE A 800 -6.91 12.52 -35.00
C ILE A 800 -5.72 11.70 -35.50
N ARG A 801 -5.07 12.12 -36.59
CA ARG A 801 -3.86 11.45 -37.11
C ARG A 801 -2.71 11.49 -36.11
N LEU A 802 -2.49 12.63 -35.44
CA LEU A 802 -1.47 12.73 -34.39
C LEU A 802 -1.84 11.90 -33.16
N ALA A 803 -3.09 11.96 -32.70
CA ALA A 803 -3.58 11.16 -31.59
C ALA A 803 -3.47 9.66 -31.89
N ASN A 804 -3.77 9.22 -33.11
CA ASN A 804 -3.60 7.83 -33.55
C ASN A 804 -2.15 7.40 -33.38
N ARG A 805 -1.19 8.18 -33.92
CA ARG A 805 0.24 7.85 -33.80
C ARG A 805 0.67 7.67 -32.34
N LEU A 806 0.31 8.62 -31.48
CA LEU A 806 0.63 8.57 -30.05
C LEU A 806 -0.08 7.41 -29.33
N ALA A 807 -1.34 7.15 -29.65
CA ALA A 807 -2.13 6.08 -29.05
C ALA A 807 -1.59 4.69 -29.39
N HIS A 808 -1.13 4.46 -30.62
CA HIS A 808 -0.50 3.18 -30.99
C HIS A 808 0.73 2.89 -30.13
N GLU A 809 1.57 3.90 -29.88
CA GLU A 809 2.80 3.71 -29.11
C GLU A 809 2.55 3.61 -27.60
N ILE A 810 1.59 4.39 -27.07
CA ILE A 810 1.35 4.53 -25.63
C ILE A 810 0.27 3.55 -25.13
N LEU A 811 -0.90 3.54 -25.77
CA LEU A 811 -2.03 2.68 -25.39
C LEU A 811 -1.86 1.27 -25.95
N GLY A 812 -1.22 1.11 -27.12
CA GLY A 812 -0.95 -0.19 -27.72
C GLY A 812 -0.12 -1.10 -26.81
N ARG A 813 0.83 -0.54 -26.05
CA ARG A 813 1.65 -1.30 -25.07
C ARG A 813 0.90 -1.69 -23.80
N THR A 814 -0.19 -0.99 -23.46
CA THR A 814 -0.99 -1.25 -22.25
C THR A 814 -2.17 -2.19 -22.52
N LEU A 815 -2.66 -2.23 -23.76
CA LEU A 815 -3.73 -3.15 -24.23
C LEU A 815 -3.20 -4.51 -24.69
N ASP A 816 -1.89 -4.58 -24.92
CA ASP A 816 -1.15 -5.82 -25.12
C ASP A 816 -1.04 -6.59 -23.80
N GLU A 817 -1.68 -7.75 -23.71
CA GLU A 817 -1.56 -8.63 -22.54
C GLU A 817 -0.13 -9.18 -22.39
N MET A 818 0.71 -9.05 -23.42
CA MET A 818 2.08 -9.53 -23.44
C MET A 818 3.07 -8.44 -23.02
N PRO A 819 3.78 -8.59 -21.89
CA PRO A 819 4.81 -7.62 -21.51
C PRO A 819 5.91 -7.46 -22.58
N PRO A 820 6.50 -6.27 -22.78
CA PRO A 820 7.48 -6.02 -23.84
C PRO A 820 8.68 -6.98 -23.86
N GLN A 821 9.19 -7.35 -22.69
CA GLN A 821 10.27 -8.33 -22.57
C GLN A 821 9.83 -9.76 -22.96
N THR A 822 8.58 -10.12 -22.65
CA THR A 822 7.99 -11.40 -23.08
C THR A 822 7.80 -11.46 -24.60
N ARG A 823 7.36 -10.34 -25.21
CA ARG A 823 7.26 -10.17 -26.67
C ARG A 823 8.62 -10.26 -27.36
N LYS A 824 9.64 -9.57 -26.82
CA LYS A 824 11.02 -9.69 -27.31
C LYS A 824 11.49 -11.14 -27.28
N LEU A 825 11.21 -11.87 -26.21
CA LEU A 825 11.56 -13.29 -26.11
C LEU A 825 10.80 -14.14 -27.14
N LEU A 826 9.50 -13.89 -27.38
CA LEU A 826 8.72 -14.59 -28.40
C LEU A 826 9.32 -14.43 -29.80
N LEU A 827 9.72 -13.21 -30.16
CA LEU A 827 10.38 -12.93 -31.46
C LEU A 827 11.73 -13.65 -31.56
N LEU A 828 12.53 -13.66 -30.48
CA LEU A 828 13.79 -14.38 -30.44
C LEU A 828 13.60 -15.90 -30.52
N ILE A 829 12.57 -16.45 -29.87
CA ILE A 829 12.22 -17.87 -29.96
C ILE A 829 11.78 -18.22 -31.39
N ARG A 830 10.98 -17.36 -32.03
CA ARG A 830 10.60 -17.54 -33.44
C ARG A 830 11.83 -17.59 -34.35
N GLN A 831 12.76 -16.64 -34.20
CA GLN A 831 14.00 -16.64 -34.98
C GLN A 831 14.81 -17.91 -34.75
N MET A 832 14.97 -18.33 -33.48
CA MET A 832 15.67 -19.56 -33.13
C MET A 832 15.01 -20.79 -33.79
N VAL A 833 13.69 -20.93 -33.68
CA VAL A 833 12.94 -22.05 -34.28
C VAL A 833 13.08 -22.03 -35.80
N HIS A 834 13.03 -20.85 -36.42
CA HIS A 834 13.25 -20.69 -37.86
C HIS A 834 14.66 -21.16 -38.27
N ASP A 835 15.71 -20.78 -37.53
CA ASP A 835 17.09 -21.20 -37.80
C ASP A 835 17.28 -22.73 -37.58
N MET A 836 16.60 -23.30 -36.58
CA MET A 836 16.59 -24.74 -36.32
C MET A 836 15.84 -25.53 -37.39
N VAL A 837 14.74 -24.99 -37.92
CA VAL A 837 13.97 -25.59 -39.02
C VAL A 837 14.73 -25.49 -40.34
N ALA A 838 15.39 -24.37 -40.62
CA ALA A 838 16.20 -24.18 -41.82
C ALA A 838 17.40 -25.14 -41.91
N SER A 839 17.84 -25.70 -40.76
CA SER A 839 18.91 -26.70 -40.67
C SER A 839 18.42 -28.14 -40.57
N GLY A 840 17.10 -28.38 -40.59
CA GLY A 840 16.47 -29.71 -40.49
C GLY A 840 15.34 -29.95 -41.51
N GLN A 841 14.71 -31.14 -41.48
CA GLN A 841 13.58 -31.52 -42.36
C GLN A 841 12.20 -31.40 -41.68
N GLN A 842 12.08 -30.70 -40.55
CA GLN A 842 10.85 -30.61 -39.74
C GLN A 842 10.09 -29.30 -39.97
N THR A 843 8.77 -29.31 -39.80
CA THR A 843 7.96 -28.08 -39.88
C THR A 843 8.01 -27.27 -38.58
N MET A 844 7.77 -25.96 -38.65
CA MET A 844 7.83 -25.04 -37.49
C MET A 844 6.96 -25.47 -36.31
N ARG A 845 5.81 -26.11 -36.59
CA ARG A 845 4.87 -26.63 -35.57
C ARG A 845 5.31 -27.96 -34.96
N GLU A 846 6.22 -28.69 -35.59
CA GLU A 846 6.70 -29.99 -35.07
C GLU A 846 8.02 -29.86 -34.30
N MET A 847 8.61 -28.66 -34.29
CA MET A 847 9.91 -28.42 -33.70
C MET A 847 9.80 -28.25 -32.17
N ARG A 848 10.45 -29.15 -31.44
CA ARG A 848 10.53 -29.10 -29.98
C ARG A 848 11.87 -28.57 -29.52
N PHE A 849 11.85 -27.63 -28.59
CA PHE A 849 13.05 -27.02 -28.00
C PHE A 849 12.92 -26.93 -26.49
N THR A 850 14.03 -26.78 -25.79
CA THR A 850 14.08 -26.66 -24.33
C THR A 850 14.49 -25.25 -23.92
N ARG A 851 14.27 -24.89 -22.64
CA ARG A 851 14.84 -23.64 -22.09
C ARG A 851 16.36 -23.55 -22.23
N ARG A 852 17.06 -24.69 -22.30
CA ARG A 852 18.51 -24.72 -22.51
C ARG A 852 18.86 -24.21 -23.91
N ASP A 853 18.06 -24.56 -24.91
CA ASP A 853 18.27 -24.15 -26.30
C ASP A 853 17.99 -22.65 -26.46
N ILE A 854 16.87 -22.17 -25.89
CA ILE A 854 16.55 -20.74 -25.83
C ILE A 854 17.67 -19.96 -25.14
N ARG A 855 18.21 -20.50 -24.04
CA ARG A 855 19.33 -19.87 -23.31
C ARG A 855 20.60 -19.80 -24.13
N ALA A 856 20.91 -20.86 -24.89
CA ALA A 856 22.08 -20.90 -25.75
C ALA A 856 21.99 -19.86 -26.88
N PHE A 857 20.78 -19.64 -27.41
CA PHE A 857 20.53 -18.70 -28.51
C PHE A 857 20.44 -17.23 -28.03
N THR A 858 19.74 -16.98 -26.92
CA THR A 858 19.42 -15.61 -26.46
C THR A 858 20.39 -15.06 -25.41
N HIS A 859 21.14 -15.94 -24.73
CA HIS A 859 21.94 -15.62 -23.54
C HIS A 859 21.15 -15.10 -22.32
N TRP A 860 19.82 -15.26 -22.30
CA TRP A 860 18.99 -14.87 -21.16
C TRP A 860 19.22 -15.77 -19.95
N SER A 861 19.08 -15.25 -18.74
CA SER A 861 19.25 -16.06 -17.52
C SER A 861 18.16 -17.13 -17.38
N ASP A 862 18.47 -18.22 -16.68
CA ASP A 862 17.51 -19.32 -16.46
C ASP A 862 16.22 -18.86 -15.75
N ASN A 863 16.35 -17.90 -14.82
CA ASN A 863 15.22 -17.34 -14.09
C ASN A 863 14.31 -16.49 -15.00
N GLN A 864 14.90 -15.67 -15.87
CA GLN A 864 14.14 -14.89 -16.86
C GLN A 864 13.39 -15.82 -17.82
N LEU A 865 14.07 -16.85 -18.35
CA LEU A 865 13.43 -17.82 -19.23
C LEU A 865 12.32 -18.61 -18.54
N LYS A 866 12.49 -18.97 -17.26
CA LYS A 866 11.44 -19.64 -16.49
C LYS A 866 10.18 -18.78 -16.40
N VAL A 867 10.31 -17.50 -16.06
CA VAL A 867 9.17 -16.58 -15.90
C VAL A 867 8.51 -16.29 -17.25
N HIS A 868 9.28 -15.92 -18.26
CA HIS A 868 8.72 -15.49 -19.55
C HIS A 868 8.22 -16.65 -20.41
N CYS A 869 8.86 -17.84 -20.37
CA CYS A 869 8.32 -19.02 -21.07
C CYS A 869 7.03 -19.53 -20.40
N GLN A 870 6.90 -19.41 -19.07
CA GLN A 870 5.63 -19.74 -18.40
C GLN A 870 4.51 -18.81 -18.88
N ARG A 871 4.76 -17.50 -18.90
CA ARG A 871 3.78 -16.52 -19.40
C ARG A 871 3.39 -16.78 -20.86
N LEU A 872 4.36 -17.07 -21.73
CA LEU A 872 4.07 -17.43 -23.12
C LEU A 872 3.26 -18.73 -23.24
N ALA A 873 3.43 -19.67 -22.32
CA ALA A 873 2.62 -20.88 -22.27
C ALA A 873 1.20 -20.62 -21.75
N ASP A 874 1.06 -19.80 -20.70
CA ASP A 874 -0.24 -19.39 -20.15
C ASP A 874 -1.07 -18.58 -21.18
N MET A 875 -0.38 -17.82 -22.05
CA MET A 875 -0.97 -17.07 -23.16
C MET A 875 -1.12 -17.89 -24.45
N GLU A 876 -0.87 -19.20 -24.40
CA GLU A 876 -1.01 -20.15 -25.51
C GLU A 876 -0.11 -19.89 -26.75
N TYR A 877 0.98 -19.12 -26.58
CA TYR A 877 2.01 -18.97 -27.63
C TYR A 877 3.01 -20.13 -27.64
N LEU A 878 3.19 -20.81 -26.49
CA LEU A 878 4.02 -21.99 -26.35
C LEU A 878 3.22 -23.18 -25.79
N LEU A 879 3.35 -24.35 -26.40
CA LEU A 879 2.81 -25.59 -25.85
C LEU A 879 3.88 -26.33 -25.05
N ILE A 880 3.56 -26.71 -23.81
CA ILE A 880 4.48 -27.44 -22.93
C ILE A 880 4.29 -28.95 -23.11
N HIS A 881 5.39 -29.65 -23.36
CA HIS A 881 5.46 -31.11 -23.44
C HIS A 881 6.33 -31.70 -22.31
N GLY A 882 5.82 -32.75 -21.66
CA GLY A 882 6.53 -33.49 -20.60
C GLY A 882 6.41 -32.88 -19.20
N GLY A 883 7.28 -33.30 -18.27
CA GLY A 883 7.37 -32.74 -16.91
C GLY A 883 7.09 -33.69 -15.74
N SER A 884 6.66 -34.93 -15.99
CA SER A 884 6.56 -35.96 -14.93
C SER A 884 7.76 -36.90 -14.93
N ARG A 885 8.30 -37.25 -13.75
CA ARG A 885 9.31 -38.32 -13.54
C ARG A 885 10.68 -38.12 -14.22
N GLY A 886 11.23 -36.89 -14.22
CA GLY A 886 12.63 -36.64 -14.60
C GLY A 886 12.88 -36.39 -16.09
N HIS A 887 11.83 -36.30 -16.91
CA HIS A 887 11.95 -35.84 -18.30
C HIS A 887 12.15 -34.32 -18.37
N LEU A 888 13.02 -33.88 -19.28
CA LEU A 888 13.24 -32.45 -19.56
C LEU A 888 11.96 -31.83 -20.14
N LEU A 889 11.62 -30.65 -19.64
CA LEU A 889 10.46 -29.90 -20.08
C LEU A 889 10.76 -29.29 -21.46
N GLN A 890 9.96 -29.67 -22.45
CA GLN A 890 10.07 -29.25 -23.85
C GLN A 890 8.95 -28.26 -24.19
N TYR A 891 9.21 -27.38 -25.14
CA TYR A 891 8.29 -26.37 -25.64
C TYR A 891 8.15 -26.53 -27.15
N GLU A 892 6.97 -26.20 -27.64
CA GLU A 892 6.62 -26.11 -29.06
C GLU A 892 6.02 -24.72 -29.32
N LEU A 893 6.40 -24.07 -30.43
CA LEU A 893 5.93 -22.74 -30.78
C LEU A 893 4.63 -22.84 -31.58
N LEU A 894 3.53 -22.31 -31.03
CA LEU A 894 2.20 -22.36 -31.65
C LEU A 894 1.91 -21.16 -32.58
N TRP A 895 2.75 -20.13 -32.52
CA TRP A 895 2.53 -18.85 -33.21
C TRP A 895 3.30 -18.74 -34.53
N ASP A 896 2.60 -18.39 -35.60
CA ASP A 896 3.08 -18.31 -36.99
C ASP A 896 3.52 -16.91 -37.45
N GLY A 897 3.19 -15.86 -36.68
CA GLY A 897 3.77 -14.54 -36.85
C GLY A 897 2.98 -13.55 -37.72
N GLU A 898 1.69 -13.78 -37.97
CA GLU A 898 0.87 -12.93 -38.85
C GLU A 898 0.42 -11.59 -38.23
N ALA A 899 0.79 -11.28 -36.98
CA ALA A 899 0.50 -9.99 -36.35
C ALA A 899 1.81 -9.20 -36.06
N ALA A 900 2.00 -8.16 -36.87
CA ALA A 900 3.04 -7.12 -36.93
C ALA A 900 4.03 -6.96 -35.75
N ASP A 901 5.29 -6.68 -36.11
CA ASP A 901 6.46 -6.36 -35.27
C ASP A 901 6.32 -5.11 -34.36
N HIS A 902 5.15 -4.48 -34.29
CA HIS A 902 4.89 -3.27 -33.51
C HIS A 902 3.58 -3.41 -32.71
N ALA A 903 3.50 -2.73 -31.55
CA ALA A 903 2.26 -2.59 -30.81
C ALA A 903 1.24 -1.85 -31.70
N HIS A 904 0.33 -2.60 -32.33
CA HIS A 904 -0.66 -2.08 -33.24
C HIS A 904 -2.05 -2.24 -32.63
N LEU A 905 -2.80 -1.14 -32.53
CA LEU A 905 -4.16 -1.12 -32.02
C LEU A 905 -5.09 -1.37 -33.20
N CYS A 906 -5.52 -2.62 -33.38
CA CYS A 906 -6.45 -2.96 -34.47
C CYS A 906 -7.75 -2.15 -34.33
N GLY A 907 -8.12 -1.40 -35.38
CA GLY A 907 -9.42 -0.73 -35.48
C GLY A 907 -9.47 0.78 -35.28
N LEU A 908 -8.33 1.48 -35.20
CA LEU A 908 -8.29 2.94 -35.36
C LEU A 908 -8.40 3.30 -36.85
N ILE A 909 -9.51 3.90 -37.26
CA ILE A 909 -9.69 4.35 -38.65
C ILE A 909 -8.70 5.50 -38.92
N GLU A 910 -7.85 5.34 -39.93
CA GLU A 910 -7.18 6.49 -40.54
C GLU A 910 -8.23 7.24 -41.37
N PRO A 911 -8.42 8.55 -41.18
CA PRO A 911 -9.31 9.31 -42.05
C PRO A 911 -8.69 9.34 -43.45
N GLU A 912 -9.12 8.43 -44.34
CA GLU A 912 -8.84 8.53 -45.76
C GLU A 912 -9.31 9.90 -46.28
N ALA A 913 -8.64 10.37 -47.32
CA ALA A 913 -9.06 11.49 -48.16
C ALA A 913 -10.37 11.12 -48.89
N ALA A 914 -11.46 10.95 -48.15
CA ALA A 914 -12.78 10.75 -48.70
C ALA A 914 -13.25 12.09 -49.29
N ALA A 915 -13.26 12.13 -50.62
CA ALA A 915 -13.83 13.19 -51.43
C ALA A 915 -15.20 13.63 -50.91
N ASP A 916 -15.45 14.93 -51.01
CA ASP A 916 -16.77 15.54 -50.87
C ASP A 916 -17.83 14.71 -51.59
N LYS A 917 -18.62 13.95 -50.82
CA LYS A 917 -19.94 13.54 -51.26
C LYS A 917 -20.95 14.15 -50.30
N PRO A 918 -21.82 15.05 -50.78
CA PRO A 918 -22.87 15.62 -49.94
C PRO A 918 -23.81 14.48 -49.52
N ALA A 919 -24.20 14.51 -48.25
CA ALA A 919 -25.22 13.62 -47.72
C ALA A 919 -26.54 13.82 -48.49
N THR A 920 -27.15 12.71 -48.90
CA THR A 920 -28.55 12.65 -49.34
C THR A 920 -29.39 12.09 -48.20
#